data_AF-A0ABD3ULT5-F1
#
_entry.id   AF-A0ABD3ULT5-F1
#
_cell.length_a   1.000
_cell.length_b   1.000
_cell.length_c   1.000
_cell.angle_alpha   90.00
_cell.angle_beta   90.00
_cell.angle_gamma   90.00
#
_symmetry.space_group_name_H-M   'P 1'
#
loop_
_entity.id
_entity.type
_entity.pdbx_description
1 polymer ?
#
loop_
_entity_poly.entity_id
_entity_poly.type
_entity_poly.pdbx_seq_one_letter_code
_entity_poly.pdbx_strand_id
1 'polypeptide(L)'
;MEQYLYMSFEDNFLSEVEVGDEDEAVDELERAAVNEAEHSNFTVEDTEKRLEVGEIVENEYIAYGLYCKYAREIGFSVRKGKTLKFGDGSGLLKAKIFVHSCEGKKDTKRSKSKIPMYQKPTMRCNCEAKLRIARRKDDVWRVTTFKKDHNHDMFAPDQRHLLRSARKLSDQQEVLISTMVQSKIPVMRAYDMLKNMAGGRENVGFTPRDSYDALYRARKTKMENEDASELVKPFIDKSNNEPFFYWNIEVDDDNRLMNFFFRDYRCMVDYEHFGDVVSFDTTYKTNKYELICAPFIGIDNHNQNFMFGLALLSDETESSFEWLFRTFLESIGGKQPETIFTDQCQAMMNAIGTVFPKAYHRLCQWHINRNSISHFGSLKENKKFKYLWNKCMSYSQTEEEFEETWQKMMDNYNLNGQKWFQKMYELRHRWVSALSNHIFSTDLSTTSRSEGTNTALKKAIGNKTSSLINCVTGYEKVQENWRASAETNDNYSHVSTPGFLVPNNPLLKHGANVYTLKMFNLFKKEHIETMGFELTEQVTYGGSSLRLFEFDSEKLEIKCICHKFETHGILCSHALKVFDFLKMTTIPKKYIKRRWTKSIGKRVCSDQSVASGNGSGRSSNFVSEMAFVNHTTREIHNLALRAKTHEGARHILIKCIENAKKEVDLFFENLNPNELPTSSGSNAPKENNQANPCLVLAPLIAKTRGIKKFDTRHWTDKSKKGRGTSNVGPKWSDEV
;
A
#
# COMPACT_ATOMS: atom_id res chain seq x y z
N MET A 1 -56.77 27.15 17.77
CA MET A 1 -57.48 25.88 17.48
C MET A 1 -56.41 24.86 17.14
N GLU A 2 -55.53 24.48 18.06
CA GLU A 2 -55.81 23.77 19.32
C GLU A 2 -56.65 22.50 19.14
N GLN A 3 -55.99 21.38 19.50
CA GLN A 3 -56.52 20.08 19.94
C GLN A 3 -57.30 19.24 18.94
N TYR A 4 -56.69 18.12 18.50
CA TYR A 4 -57.14 16.78 18.91
C TYR A 4 -55.94 15.80 18.86
N LEU A 5 -55.80 15.05 19.94
CA LEU A 5 -54.70 14.19 20.36
C LEU A 5 -55.25 12.76 20.48
N TYR A 6 -54.37 11.75 20.34
CA TYR A 6 -54.55 10.33 20.69
C TYR A 6 -55.42 9.44 19.76
N MET A 7 -54.80 8.51 19.02
CA MET A 7 -54.79 7.06 19.33
C MET A 7 -54.09 6.20 18.24
N SER A 8 -53.46 5.13 18.73
CA SER A 8 -52.93 3.90 18.08
C SER A 8 -51.75 3.99 17.11
N PHE A 9 -50.55 4.03 17.74
CA PHE A 9 -49.45 3.13 17.41
C PHE A 9 -49.91 1.67 17.55
N GLU A 10 -49.92 0.91 16.46
CA GLU A 10 -49.66 -0.54 16.34
C GLU A 10 -49.92 -0.94 14.88
N ASP A 11 -49.18 -1.94 14.38
CA ASP A 11 -49.25 -2.54 13.04
C ASP A 11 -48.56 -1.80 11.87
N ASN A 12 -47.22 -1.92 11.82
CA ASN A 12 -46.49 -2.31 10.60
C ASN A 12 -44.97 -2.48 10.85
N PHE A 13 -44.61 -3.26 11.87
CA PHE A 13 -43.21 -3.59 12.15
C PHE A 13 -43.01 -5.10 12.29
N LEU A 14 -43.44 -5.88 11.29
CA LEU A 14 -43.15 -7.32 11.18
C LEU A 14 -43.22 -7.77 9.72
N SER A 15 -42.17 -7.46 8.94
CA SER A 15 -41.74 -8.31 7.83
C SER A 15 -40.35 -7.88 7.39
N GLU A 16 -39.43 -8.85 7.38
CA GLU A 16 -38.00 -8.74 7.01
C GLU A 16 -37.05 -8.42 8.18
N VAL A 17 -37.06 -9.30 9.19
CA VAL A 17 -35.85 -9.60 9.97
C VAL A 17 -35.12 -10.72 9.22
N GLU A 18 -33.93 -10.38 8.73
CA GLU A 18 -33.01 -11.27 8.04
C GLU A 18 -32.56 -12.43 8.94
N VAL A 19 -32.28 -13.58 8.32
CA VAL A 19 -31.96 -14.89 8.92
C VAL A 19 -30.52 -14.92 9.51
N GLY A 20 -30.11 -13.88 10.24
CA GLY A 20 -28.77 -13.71 10.80
C GLY A 20 -28.65 -13.86 12.33
N ASP A 21 -29.73 -13.62 13.08
CA ASP A 21 -29.66 -13.44 14.54
C ASP A 21 -29.77 -14.73 15.37
N GLU A 22 -30.32 -15.83 14.83
CA GLU A 22 -30.56 -17.05 15.62
C GLU A 22 -29.26 -17.78 16.03
N ASP A 23 -28.23 -17.77 15.18
CA ASP A 23 -26.97 -18.48 15.46
C ASP A 23 -26.07 -17.74 16.47
N GLU A 24 -26.13 -16.39 16.54
CA GLU A 24 -25.39 -15.60 17.53
C GLU A 24 -26.03 -15.69 18.92
N ALA A 25 -27.36 -15.59 19.01
CA ALA A 25 -28.09 -15.77 20.28
C ALA A 25 -27.88 -17.17 20.89
N VAL A 26 -27.77 -18.20 20.04
CA VAL A 26 -27.47 -19.57 20.46
C VAL A 26 -26.04 -19.72 21.02
N ASP A 27 -25.05 -19.02 20.45
CA ASP A 27 -23.66 -19.05 20.96
C ASP A 27 -23.55 -18.28 22.29
N GLU A 28 -24.31 -17.19 22.47
CA GLU A 28 -24.34 -16.41 23.71
C GLU A 28 -24.95 -17.18 24.89
N LEU A 29 -26.11 -17.83 24.68
CA LEU A 29 -26.74 -18.70 25.68
C LEU A 29 -25.85 -19.88 26.08
N GLU A 30 -25.10 -20.44 25.13
CA GLU A 30 -24.12 -21.48 25.42
C GLU A 30 -22.94 -20.95 26.24
N ARG A 31 -22.43 -19.76 25.91
CA ARG A 31 -21.33 -19.13 26.65
C ARG A 31 -21.75 -18.81 28.08
N ALA A 32 -22.98 -18.36 28.29
CA ALA A 32 -23.54 -18.07 29.61
C ALA A 32 -23.64 -19.36 30.45
N ALA A 33 -24.22 -20.44 29.91
CA ALA A 33 -24.39 -21.70 30.62
C ALA A 33 -23.06 -22.37 31.03
N VAL A 34 -22.02 -22.28 30.18
CA VAL A 34 -20.68 -22.78 30.53
C VAL A 34 -20.04 -21.92 31.63
N ASN A 35 -20.14 -20.59 31.54
CA ASN A 35 -19.59 -19.69 32.55
C ASN A 35 -20.28 -19.90 33.91
N GLU A 36 -21.61 -20.04 33.92
CA GLU A 36 -22.38 -20.31 35.14
C GLU A 36 -22.00 -21.64 35.79
N ALA A 37 -21.83 -22.70 34.98
CA ALA A 37 -21.34 -23.99 35.48
C ALA A 37 -19.92 -23.88 36.07
N GLU A 38 -19.01 -23.13 35.45
CA GLU A 38 -17.65 -22.93 35.97
C GLU A 38 -17.59 -22.15 37.29
N HIS A 39 -18.46 -21.17 37.49
CA HIS A 39 -18.50 -20.35 38.71
C HIS A 39 -19.34 -20.96 39.85
N SER A 40 -20.02 -22.08 39.60
CA SER A 40 -20.75 -22.80 40.65
C SER A 40 -19.77 -23.53 41.59
N ASN A 41 -20.07 -23.57 42.90
CA ASN A 41 -19.23 -24.24 43.91
C ASN A 41 -19.42 -25.77 43.96
N PHE A 42 -19.94 -26.38 42.89
CA PHE A 42 -20.17 -27.83 42.86
C PHE A 42 -18.88 -28.64 42.88
N THR A 43 -18.83 -29.65 43.74
CA THR A 43 -17.79 -30.67 43.72
C THR A 43 -17.93 -31.60 42.51
N VAL A 44 -16.94 -32.45 42.28
CA VAL A 44 -17.01 -33.48 41.24
C VAL A 44 -18.19 -34.41 41.49
N GLU A 45 -18.42 -34.81 42.73
CA GLU A 45 -19.52 -35.69 43.15
C GLU A 45 -20.88 -35.04 42.91
N ASP A 46 -21.02 -33.74 43.18
CA ASP A 46 -22.26 -32.99 42.90
C ASP A 46 -22.54 -32.91 41.40
N THR A 47 -21.49 -32.71 40.59
CA THR A 47 -21.61 -32.65 39.13
C THR A 47 -21.95 -34.03 38.55
N GLU A 48 -21.38 -35.10 39.10
CA GLU A 48 -21.70 -36.48 38.69
C GLU A 48 -23.16 -36.82 38.99
N LYS A 49 -23.66 -36.53 40.20
CA LYS A 49 -25.07 -36.77 40.57
C LYS A 49 -26.03 -36.12 39.60
N ARG A 50 -25.77 -34.88 39.21
CA ARG A 50 -26.61 -34.12 38.25
C ARG A 50 -26.51 -34.61 36.80
N LEU A 51 -25.55 -35.49 36.50
CA LEU A 51 -25.35 -36.12 35.20
C LEU A 51 -25.73 -37.61 35.21
N GLU A 52 -26.29 -38.12 36.31
CA GLU A 52 -26.73 -39.52 36.37
C GLU A 52 -27.92 -39.79 35.44
N VAL A 53 -28.03 -41.04 35.00
CA VAL A 53 -29.08 -41.45 34.07
C VAL A 53 -30.44 -41.33 34.76
N GLY A 54 -31.34 -40.55 34.17
CA GLY A 54 -32.67 -40.25 34.71
C GLY A 54 -32.86 -38.81 35.14
N GLU A 55 -31.77 -38.11 35.45
CA GLU A 55 -31.81 -36.71 35.90
C GLU A 55 -32.36 -35.76 34.84
N ILE A 56 -33.06 -34.73 35.33
CA ILE A 56 -33.64 -33.67 34.49
C ILE A 56 -32.61 -32.55 34.34
N VAL A 57 -32.41 -32.11 33.11
CA VAL A 57 -31.64 -30.91 32.79
C VAL A 57 -32.57 -29.91 32.13
N GLU A 58 -32.38 -28.63 32.38
CA GLU A 58 -33.30 -27.60 31.86
C GLU A 58 -33.21 -27.46 30.35
N ASN A 59 -32.00 -27.49 29.81
CA ASN A 59 -31.75 -27.41 28.38
C ASN A 59 -30.40 -28.03 28.00
N GLU A 60 -30.11 -28.05 26.70
CA GLU A 60 -28.89 -28.64 26.16
C GLU A 60 -27.61 -27.86 26.47
N TYR A 61 -27.70 -26.55 26.72
CA TYR A 61 -26.57 -25.68 27.02
C TYR A 61 -26.08 -25.89 28.45
N ILE A 62 -27.01 -25.98 29.41
CA ILE A 62 -26.72 -26.31 30.81
C ILE A 62 -26.13 -27.71 30.92
N ALA A 63 -26.69 -28.68 30.20
CA ALA A 63 -26.13 -30.04 30.15
C ALA A 63 -24.70 -30.06 29.59
N TYR A 64 -24.42 -29.24 28.57
CA TYR A 64 -23.07 -29.09 28.02
C TYR A 64 -22.12 -28.44 29.03
N GLY A 65 -22.53 -27.37 29.71
CA GLY A 65 -21.75 -26.70 30.75
C GLY A 65 -21.39 -27.63 31.91
N LEU A 66 -22.37 -28.38 32.44
CA LEU A 66 -22.16 -29.38 33.50
C LEU A 66 -21.17 -30.47 33.06
N TYR A 67 -21.29 -30.96 31.82
CA TYR A 67 -20.37 -31.98 31.31
C TYR A 67 -18.96 -31.43 31.05
N CYS A 68 -18.84 -30.18 30.60
CA CYS A 68 -17.56 -29.50 30.46
C CYS A 68 -16.86 -29.30 31.82
N LYS A 69 -17.62 -28.94 32.87
CA LYS A 69 -17.10 -28.86 34.24
C LYS A 69 -16.61 -30.22 34.73
N TYR A 70 -17.44 -31.24 34.61
CA TYR A 70 -17.07 -32.62 34.94
C TYR A 70 -15.79 -33.04 34.20
N ALA A 71 -15.74 -32.80 32.90
CA ALA A 71 -14.60 -33.15 32.07
C ALA A 71 -13.32 -32.43 32.46
N ARG A 72 -13.41 -31.15 32.83
CA ARG A 72 -12.28 -30.37 33.33
C ARG A 72 -11.72 -30.96 34.61
N GLU A 73 -12.58 -31.32 35.55
CA GLU A 73 -12.16 -31.91 36.84
C GLU A 73 -11.62 -33.34 36.73
N ILE A 74 -12.09 -34.12 35.76
CA ILE A 74 -11.55 -35.46 35.51
C ILE A 74 -10.29 -35.39 34.61
N GLY A 75 -10.10 -34.33 33.84
CA GLY A 75 -8.89 -34.09 33.05
C GLY A 75 -9.02 -34.42 31.56
N PHE A 76 -10.19 -34.17 30.95
CA PHE A 76 -10.41 -34.38 29.52
C PHE A 76 -11.14 -33.26 28.79
N SER A 77 -11.06 -33.30 27.46
CA SER A 77 -11.76 -32.34 26.58
C SER A 77 -13.04 -32.91 25.98
N VAL A 78 -14.12 -32.14 26.05
CA VAL A 78 -15.44 -32.47 25.46
C VAL A 78 -15.51 -32.01 24.00
N ARG A 79 -16.25 -32.77 23.18
CA ARG A 79 -16.64 -32.40 21.82
C ARG A 79 -18.13 -32.68 21.61
N LYS A 80 -18.81 -31.84 20.82
CA LYS A 80 -20.18 -32.09 20.38
C LYS A 80 -20.22 -33.28 19.40
N GLY A 81 -21.07 -34.26 19.72
CA GLY A 81 -21.33 -35.47 18.95
C GLY A 81 -22.54 -35.31 18.04
N LYS A 82 -23.28 -36.41 17.82
CA LYS A 82 -24.46 -36.41 16.94
C LYS A 82 -25.63 -35.66 17.60
N THR A 83 -26.35 -34.92 16.76
CA THR A 83 -27.62 -34.27 17.09
C THR A 83 -28.75 -34.99 16.38
N LEU A 84 -29.84 -35.30 17.08
CA LEU A 84 -31.03 -35.97 16.57
C LEU A 84 -32.21 -35.00 16.66
N LYS A 85 -33.00 -34.88 15.61
CA LYS A 85 -34.23 -34.06 15.54
C LYS A 85 -35.48 -34.94 15.54
N PHE A 86 -36.64 -34.37 15.85
CA PHE A 86 -37.92 -35.05 15.65
C PHE A 86 -38.23 -35.20 14.16
N GLY A 87 -38.82 -36.34 13.78
CA GLY A 87 -39.14 -36.68 12.39
C GLY A 87 -40.48 -36.15 11.90
N ASP A 88 -41.06 -35.20 12.63
CA ASP A 88 -42.38 -34.59 12.39
C ASP A 88 -42.28 -33.27 11.58
N GLY A 89 -41.09 -32.90 11.12
CA GLY A 89 -40.87 -31.66 10.36
C GLY A 89 -40.73 -30.41 11.23
N SER A 90 -40.89 -30.50 12.55
CA SER A 90 -40.81 -29.35 13.48
C SER A 90 -39.41 -28.73 13.60
N GLY A 91 -38.36 -29.41 13.13
CA GLY A 91 -36.97 -28.98 13.29
C GLY A 91 -36.43 -29.08 14.72
N LEU A 92 -37.28 -29.41 15.70
CA LEU A 92 -36.94 -29.47 17.12
C LEU A 92 -35.95 -30.60 17.44
N LEU A 93 -35.04 -30.31 18.35
CA LEU A 93 -34.03 -31.27 18.82
C LEU A 93 -34.69 -32.37 19.67
N LYS A 94 -34.43 -33.63 19.36
CA LYS A 94 -34.90 -34.81 20.10
C LYS A 94 -33.85 -35.33 21.07
N ALA A 95 -32.57 -35.31 20.67
CA ALA A 95 -31.46 -35.74 21.51
C ALA A 95 -30.14 -35.12 21.08
N LYS A 96 -29.23 -34.92 22.04
CA LYS A 96 -27.87 -34.42 21.80
C LYS A 96 -26.86 -35.30 22.53
N ILE A 97 -25.74 -35.56 21.86
CA ILE A 97 -24.65 -36.38 22.40
C ILE A 97 -23.41 -35.51 22.53
N PHE A 98 -22.78 -35.53 23.70
CA PHE A 98 -21.47 -34.95 23.96
C PHE A 98 -20.48 -36.08 24.21
N VAL A 99 -19.31 -36.02 23.60
CA VAL A 99 -18.35 -37.13 23.58
C VAL A 99 -16.96 -36.64 23.95
N HIS A 100 -16.10 -37.55 24.39
CA HIS A 100 -14.69 -37.25 24.52
C HIS A 100 -14.06 -36.80 23.19
N SER A 101 -13.14 -35.84 23.24
CA SER A 101 -12.43 -35.33 22.06
C SER A 101 -11.70 -36.41 21.25
N CYS A 102 -11.23 -37.47 21.93
CA CYS A 102 -10.57 -38.65 21.37
C CYS A 102 -11.53 -39.77 20.89
N GLU A 103 -12.85 -39.58 20.95
CA GLU A 103 -13.85 -40.54 20.46
C GLU A 103 -13.66 -40.85 18.96
N GLY A 104 -13.90 -42.10 18.55
CA GLY A 104 -13.79 -42.55 17.16
C GLY A 104 -12.36 -42.90 16.70
N LYS A 105 -12.25 -43.28 15.42
CA LYS A 105 -10.97 -43.64 14.75
C LYS A 105 -10.67 -42.66 13.63
N LYS A 106 -9.40 -42.47 13.30
CA LYS A 106 -9.00 -41.69 12.11
C LYS A 106 -9.50 -42.41 10.86
N ASP A 107 -10.27 -41.72 10.05
CA ASP A 107 -10.77 -42.27 8.78
C ASP A 107 -9.61 -42.43 7.79
N THR A 108 -9.25 -43.67 7.48
CA THR A 108 -8.13 -44.00 6.58
C THR A 108 -8.54 -44.04 5.11
N LYS A 109 -9.83 -43.82 4.80
CA LYS A 109 -10.39 -43.92 3.45
C LYS A 109 -10.31 -42.61 2.62
N ARG A 110 -9.20 -41.86 2.68
CA ARG A 110 -8.91 -40.80 1.70
C ARG A 110 -7.93 -41.31 0.63
N SER A 111 -8.33 -41.14 -0.63
CA SER A 111 -7.70 -41.55 -1.90
C SER A 111 -6.18 -41.82 -1.86
N LYS A 112 -5.76 -42.96 -2.44
CA LYS A 112 -4.37 -43.39 -2.70
C LYS A 112 -3.65 -42.52 -3.76
N SER A 113 -3.71 -41.20 -3.65
CA SER A 113 -3.00 -40.29 -4.56
C SER A 113 -2.34 -39.16 -3.76
N LYS A 114 -1.05 -39.37 -3.45
CA LYS A 114 -0.12 -38.50 -2.67
C LYS A 114 -0.35 -38.51 -1.15
N ILE A 115 0.46 -39.30 -0.46
CA ILE A 115 0.63 -39.21 1.01
C ILE A 115 1.34 -37.87 1.31
N PRO A 116 0.75 -36.95 2.09
CA PRO A 116 1.40 -35.70 2.45
C PRO A 116 2.67 -35.96 3.27
N MET A 117 3.73 -35.17 3.03
CA MET A 117 5.01 -35.26 3.76
C MET A 117 4.88 -34.98 5.26
N TYR A 118 3.78 -34.36 5.69
CA TYR A 118 3.42 -34.13 7.08
C TYR A 118 1.97 -34.56 7.35
N GLN A 119 1.78 -35.48 8.28
CA GLN A 119 0.46 -35.83 8.80
C GLN A 119 0.29 -35.26 10.21
N LYS A 120 -0.79 -34.52 10.45
CA LYS A 120 -1.13 -34.11 11.81
C LYS A 120 -1.31 -35.36 12.69
N PRO A 121 -0.67 -35.43 13.88
CA PRO A 121 -0.95 -36.47 14.85
C PRO A 121 -2.45 -36.48 15.18
N THR A 122 -3.05 -37.66 15.24
CA THR A 122 -4.45 -37.83 15.65
C THR A 122 -4.48 -38.22 17.12
N MET A 123 -5.35 -37.59 17.89
CA MET A 123 -5.60 -37.99 19.28
C MET A 123 -6.75 -39.01 19.39
N ARG A 124 -7.35 -39.42 18.27
CA ARG A 124 -8.49 -40.35 18.22
C ARG A 124 -8.08 -41.77 18.66
N CYS A 125 -8.58 -42.22 19.81
CA CYS A 125 -8.28 -43.52 20.42
C CYS A 125 -9.55 -44.37 20.66
N ASN A 126 -10.68 -43.97 20.07
CA ASN A 126 -11.96 -44.65 20.21
C ASN A 126 -12.49 -44.68 21.67
N CYS A 127 -12.19 -43.64 22.45
CA CYS A 127 -12.74 -43.46 23.79
C CYS A 127 -14.28 -43.43 23.76
N GLU A 128 -14.94 -44.16 24.66
CA GLU A 128 -16.40 -44.29 24.71
C GLU A 128 -17.08 -43.33 25.69
N ALA A 129 -16.31 -42.56 26.47
CA ALA A 129 -16.84 -41.58 27.41
C ALA A 129 -17.75 -40.57 26.68
N LYS A 130 -19.00 -40.49 27.14
CA LYS A 130 -20.04 -39.67 26.52
C LYS A 130 -21.20 -39.38 27.46
N LEU A 131 -21.85 -38.25 27.22
CA LEU A 131 -23.13 -37.86 27.78
C LEU A 131 -24.18 -37.79 26.66
N ARG A 132 -25.36 -38.36 26.88
CA ARG A 132 -26.50 -38.24 25.96
C ARG A 132 -27.72 -37.73 26.70
N ILE A 133 -28.23 -36.59 26.25
CA ILE A 133 -29.50 -36.04 26.69
C ILE A 133 -30.57 -36.26 25.62
N ALA A 134 -31.80 -36.51 26.03
CA ALA A 134 -32.93 -36.61 25.12
C ALA A 134 -34.20 -36.09 25.80
N ARG A 135 -35.10 -35.54 25.00
CA ARG A 135 -36.47 -35.19 25.42
C ARG A 135 -37.50 -36.01 24.64
N ARG A 136 -38.64 -36.29 25.27
CA ARG A 136 -39.79 -36.93 24.60
C ARG A 136 -40.81 -35.83 24.27
N LYS A 137 -42.06 -36.21 23.99
CA LYS A 137 -43.16 -35.25 23.72
C LYS A 137 -43.57 -34.43 24.96
N ASP A 138 -43.01 -34.75 26.12
CA ASP A 138 -43.15 -34.03 27.39
C ASP A 138 -42.27 -32.77 27.48
N ASP A 139 -41.43 -32.53 26.47
CA ASP A 139 -40.49 -31.41 26.34
C ASP A 139 -39.44 -31.27 27.47
N VAL A 140 -39.32 -32.28 28.33
CA VAL A 140 -38.33 -32.31 29.42
C VAL A 140 -37.05 -33.01 28.96
N TRP A 141 -35.91 -32.34 29.06
CA TRP A 141 -34.61 -32.94 28.78
C TRP A 141 -34.16 -33.85 29.93
N ARG A 142 -33.80 -35.09 29.59
CA ARG A 142 -33.30 -36.07 30.56
C ARG A 142 -31.99 -36.67 30.12
N VAL A 143 -31.13 -36.98 31.08
CA VAL A 143 -29.91 -37.75 30.82
C VAL A 143 -30.30 -39.21 30.55
N THR A 144 -29.98 -39.69 29.34
CA THR A 144 -30.26 -41.07 28.92
C THR A 144 -29.02 -41.96 28.90
N THR A 145 -27.82 -41.38 28.90
CA THR A 145 -26.57 -42.13 28.93
C THR A 145 -25.48 -41.25 29.52
N PHE A 146 -24.77 -41.75 30.51
CA PHE A 146 -23.56 -41.15 31.06
C PHE A 146 -22.50 -42.25 31.21
N LYS A 147 -21.53 -42.29 30.30
CA LYS A 147 -20.40 -43.23 30.33
C LYS A 147 -19.15 -42.51 30.82
N LYS A 148 -18.55 -43.02 31.90
CA LYS A 148 -17.38 -42.44 32.57
C LYS A 148 -16.05 -43.08 32.14
N ASP A 149 -16.06 -44.30 31.61
CA ASP A 149 -14.83 -45.05 31.37
C ASP A 149 -13.98 -44.46 30.24
N HIS A 150 -12.68 -44.34 30.50
CA HIS A 150 -11.65 -43.90 29.56
C HIS A 150 -10.65 -45.03 29.27
N ASN A 151 -10.10 -45.04 28.06
CA ASN A 151 -9.12 -46.04 27.60
C ASN A 151 -7.73 -45.42 27.35
N HIS A 152 -7.45 -44.29 27.99
CA HIS A 152 -6.22 -43.51 27.87
C HIS A 152 -6.00 -42.70 29.15
N ASP A 153 -4.77 -42.23 29.36
CA ASP A 153 -4.42 -41.39 30.50
C ASP A 153 -5.11 -40.01 30.42
N MET A 154 -5.34 -39.42 31.59
CA MET A 154 -5.99 -38.13 31.77
C MET A 154 -4.95 -37.04 32.07
N PHE A 155 -5.31 -35.78 31.82
CA PHE A 155 -4.43 -34.66 32.14
C PHE A 155 -4.32 -34.45 33.65
N ALA A 156 -3.09 -34.27 34.14
CA ALA A 156 -2.81 -33.95 35.53
C ALA A 156 -3.41 -32.58 35.92
N PRO A 157 -3.72 -32.35 37.21
CA PRO A 157 -4.37 -31.11 37.68
C PRO A 157 -3.71 -29.81 37.21
N ASP A 158 -2.39 -29.76 37.23
CA ASP A 158 -1.57 -28.63 36.78
C ASP A 158 -1.63 -28.39 35.26
N GLN A 159 -2.07 -29.38 34.48
CA GLN A 159 -2.15 -29.33 33.02
C GLN A 159 -3.58 -29.13 32.49
N ARG A 160 -4.60 -29.15 33.36
CA ARG A 160 -6.01 -29.03 32.96
C ARG A 160 -6.33 -27.73 32.22
N HIS A 161 -5.60 -26.65 32.49
CA HIS A 161 -5.72 -25.37 31.79
C HIS A 161 -5.36 -25.45 30.29
N LEU A 162 -4.71 -26.53 29.83
CA LEU A 162 -4.40 -26.77 28.43
C LEU A 162 -5.50 -27.53 27.67
N LEU A 163 -6.50 -28.08 28.39
CA LEU A 163 -7.62 -28.80 27.80
C LEU A 163 -8.39 -27.89 26.86
N ARG A 164 -8.72 -28.36 25.66
CA ARG A 164 -9.39 -27.54 24.64
C ARG A 164 -10.75 -27.02 25.12
N SER A 165 -11.50 -27.79 25.90
CA SER A 165 -12.78 -27.36 26.44
C SER A 165 -12.68 -26.49 27.70
N ALA A 166 -11.50 -26.40 28.32
CA ALA A 166 -11.22 -25.52 29.45
C ALA A 166 -10.54 -24.21 29.03
N ARG A 167 -10.10 -24.10 27.76
CA ARG A 167 -9.52 -22.89 27.19
C ARG A 167 -10.60 -22.03 26.55
N LYS A 168 -10.81 -20.84 27.07
CA LYS A 168 -11.78 -19.87 26.54
C LYS A 168 -11.23 -18.46 26.72
N LEU A 169 -11.30 -17.69 25.63
CA LEU A 169 -11.05 -16.26 25.68
C LEU A 169 -12.37 -15.58 26.04
N SER A 170 -12.39 -14.76 27.08
CA SER A 170 -13.60 -13.99 27.42
C SER A 170 -13.78 -12.82 26.45
N ASP A 171 -15.01 -12.32 26.31
CA ASP A 171 -15.30 -11.21 25.41
C ASP A 171 -14.50 -9.94 25.80
N GLN A 172 -14.35 -9.70 27.12
CA GLN A 172 -13.51 -8.62 27.64
C GLN A 172 -12.03 -8.80 27.25
N GLN A 173 -11.50 -10.01 27.35
CA GLN A 173 -10.12 -10.31 26.94
C GLN A 173 -9.96 -10.18 25.41
N GLU A 174 -10.95 -10.57 24.62
CA GLU A 174 -10.94 -10.46 23.17
C GLU A 174 -10.95 -9.00 22.70
N VAL A 175 -11.81 -8.16 23.30
CA VAL A 175 -11.84 -6.71 23.06
C VAL A 175 -10.50 -6.09 23.45
N LEU A 176 -9.96 -6.43 24.62
CA LEU A 176 -8.70 -5.87 25.09
C LEU A 176 -7.51 -6.25 24.19
N ILE A 177 -7.41 -7.51 23.76
CA ILE A 177 -6.39 -7.95 22.79
C ILE A 177 -6.55 -7.20 21.47
N SER A 178 -7.79 -7.04 20.99
CA SER A 178 -8.07 -6.34 19.75
C SER A 178 -7.64 -4.88 19.81
N THR A 179 -7.96 -4.17 20.90
CA THR A 179 -7.54 -2.79 21.15
C THR A 179 -6.03 -2.66 21.25
N MET A 180 -5.35 -3.55 21.96
CA MET A 180 -3.89 -3.55 22.05
C MET A 180 -3.23 -3.73 20.66
N VAL A 181 -3.78 -4.63 19.84
CA VAL A 181 -3.28 -4.87 18.47
C VAL A 181 -3.54 -3.67 17.55
N GLN A 182 -4.69 -2.99 17.68
CA GLN A 182 -4.98 -1.74 16.98
C GLN A 182 -3.96 -0.65 17.36
N SER A 183 -3.60 -0.57 18.64
CA SER A 183 -2.52 0.27 19.19
C SER A 183 -1.11 -0.25 18.90
N LYS A 184 -0.95 -1.14 17.91
CA LYS A 184 0.32 -1.66 17.38
C LYS A 184 1.14 -2.52 18.36
N ILE A 185 0.53 -3.05 19.42
CA ILE A 185 1.16 -4.03 20.30
C ILE A 185 1.10 -5.41 19.62
N PRO A 186 2.23 -6.12 19.43
CA PRO A 186 2.22 -7.47 18.86
C PRO A 186 1.34 -8.43 19.68
N VAL A 187 0.64 -9.37 19.02
CA VAL A 187 -0.29 -10.32 19.69
C VAL A 187 0.39 -11.08 20.83
N MET A 188 1.65 -11.50 20.66
CA MET A 188 2.42 -12.15 21.72
C MET A 188 2.65 -11.26 22.94
N ARG A 189 2.91 -9.96 22.72
CA ARG A 189 3.09 -8.99 23.81
C ARG A 189 1.78 -8.74 24.54
N ALA A 190 0.67 -8.62 23.81
CA ALA A 190 -0.66 -8.50 24.39
C ALA A 190 -1.02 -9.73 25.24
N TYR A 191 -0.73 -10.93 24.74
CA TYR A 191 -0.88 -12.17 25.51
C TYR A 191 -0.02 -12.17 26.79
N ASP A 192 1.26 -11.80 26.68
CA ASP A 192 2.17 -11.77 27.84
C ASP A 192 1.71 -10.80 28.93
N MET A 193 1.13 -9.65 28.55
CA MET A 193 0.53 -8.72 29.49
C MET A 193 -0.66 -9.37 30.22
N LEU A 194 -1.58 -10.01 29.49
CA LEU A 194 -2.74 -10.69 30.10
C LEU A 194 -2.33 -11.85 31.00
N LYS A 195 -1.34 -12.63 30.58
CA LYS A 195 -0.72 -13.71 31.39
C LYS A 195 -0.16 -13.17 32.70
N ASN A 196 0.57 -12.05 32.65
CA ASN A 196 1.17 -11.46 33.83
C ASN A 196 0.10 -10.86 34.77
N MET A 197 -0.94 -10.22 34.22
CA MET A 197 -2.07 -9.70 35.00
C MET A 197 -2.88 -10.81 35.68
N ALA A 198 -3.01 -11.97 35.02
CA ALA A 198 -3.65 -13.16 35.60
C ALA A 198 -2.75 -13.90 36.62
N GLY A 199 -1.50 -13.46 36.81
CA GLY A 199 -0.58 -14.08 37.76
C GLY A 199 0.02 -15.41 37.31
N GLY A 200 -0.04 -15.75 36.03
CA GLY A 200 0.50 -17.02 35.53
C GLY A 200 -0.15 -17.50 34.23
N ARG A 201 0.45 -18.51 33.61
CA ARG A 201 -0.07 -19.12 32.37
C ARG A 201 -1.29 -20.00 32.64
N GLU A 202 -1.30 -20.64 33.78
CA GLU A 202 -2.35 -21.49 34.32
C GLU A 202 -3.64 -20.71 34.62
N ASN A 203 -3.52 -19.41 34.90
CA ASN A 203 -4.63 -18.55 35.34
C ASN A 203 -5.24 -17.71 34.21
N VAL A 204 -4.54 -17.54 33.08
CA VAL A 204 -5.01 -16.68 31.98
C VAL A 204 -6.20 -17.27 31.22
N GLY A 205 -6.38 -18.59 31.26
CA GLY A 205 -7.54 -19.29 30.69
C GLY A 205 -7.49 -19.57 29.18
N PHE A 206 -6.45 -19.11 28.48
CA PHE A 206 -6.26 -19.37 27.04
C PHE A 206 -4.77 -19.41 26.66
N THR A 207 -4.46 -19.81 25.44
CA THR A 207 -3.09 -19.87 24.91
C THR A 207 -2.84 -18.76 23.90
N PRO A 208 -1.56 -18.45 23.57
CA PRO A 208 -1.27 -17.45 22.54
C PRO A 208 -1.93 -17.76 21.20
N ARG A 209 -2.07 -19.06 20.88
CA ARG A 209 -2.73 -19.51 19.66
C ARG A 209 -4.22 -19.12 19.63
N ASP A 210 -4.89 -19.21 20.77
CA ASP A 210 -6.30 -18.86 20.87
C ASP A 210 -6.49 -17.34 20.67
N SER A 211 -5.52 -16.50 21.06
CA SER A 211 -5.51 -15.07 20.72
C SER A 211 -5.42 -14.81 19.22
N TYR A 212 -4.56 -15.54 18.50
CA TYR A 212 -4.49 -15.44 17.04
C TYR A 212 -5.78 -15.93 16.37
N ASP A 213 -6.34 -17.05 16.84
CA ASP A 213 -7.56 -17.63 16.28
C ASP A 213 -8.80 -16.74 16.56
N ALA A 214 -8.87 -16.06 17.71
CA ALA A 214 -9.91 -15.08 18.04
C ALA A 214 -9.83 -13.85 17.14
N LEU A 215 -8.66 -13.21 17.05
CA LEU A 215 -8.44 -12.08 16.13
C LEU A 215 -8.71 -12.45 14.66
N TYR A 216 -8.39 -13.68 14.27
CA TYR A 216 -8.71 -14.18 12.94
C TYR A 216 -10.22 -14.33 12.73
N ARG A 217 -10.96 -14.89 13.72
CA ARG A 217 -12.42 -15.00 13.68
C ARG A 217 -13.10 -13.64 13.63
N ALA A 218 -12.73 -12.72 14.52
CA ALA A 218 -13.26 -11.35 14.56
C ALA A 218 -13.00 -10.58 13.26
N ARG A 219 -11.85 -10.82 12.61
CA ARG A 219 -11.59 -10.31 11.25
C ARG A 219 -12.49 -10.99 10.23
N LYS A 220 -12.61 -12.32 10.27
CA LYS A 220 -13.39 -13.07 9.28
C LYS A 220 -14.87 -12.69 9.28
N THR A 221 -15.51 -12.55 10.45
CA THR A 221 -16.93 -12.19 10.56
C THR A 221 -17.23 -10.80 10.04
N LYS A 222 -16.31 -9.82 10.18
CA LYS A 222 -16.45 -8.48 9.59
C LYS A 222 -16.20 -8.39 8.08
N MET A 223 -15.56 -9.40 7.47
CA MET A 223 -14.85 -9.21 6.20
C MET A 223 -15.56 -9.71 4.94
N GLU A 224 -16.72 -10.37 5.02
CA GLU A 224 -17.29 -11.02 3.83
C GLU A 224 -18.11 -10.07 2.93
N ASN A 225 -18.77 -9.01 3.45
CA ASN A 225 -19.57 -8.08 2.62
C ASN A 225 -19.29 -6.56 2.79
N GLU A 226 -18.55 -6.11 3.82
CA GLU A 226 -18.45 -4.66 4.13
C GLU A 226 -17.07 -4.00 3.87
N ASP A 227 -16.05 -4.75 3.42
CA ASP A 227 -14.65 -4.25 3.38
C ASP A 227 -14.46 -2.96 2.56
N ALA A 228 -15.18 -2.84 1.44
CA ALA A 228 -15.15 -1.65 0.60
C ALA A 228 -15.93 -0.49 1.22
N SER A 229 -17.06 -0.78 1.87
CA SER A 229 -17.82 0.23 2.63
C SER A 229 -17.05 0.73 3.86
N GLU A 230 -16.31 -0.13 4.55
CA GLU A 230 -15.42 0.24 5.65
C GLU A 230 -14.25 1.11 5.17
N LEU A 231 -13.74 0.89 3.95
CA LEU A 231 -12.77 1.77 3.32
C LEU A 231 -13.35 3.16 3.02
N VAL A 232 -14.58 3.25 2.52
CA VAL A 232 -15.16 4.51 2.04
C VAL A 232 -15.53 5.46 3.19
N LYS A 233 -16.05 4.95 4.32
CA LYS A 233 -16.51 5.77 5.46
C LYS A 233 -15.45 6.80 5.93
N PRO A 234 -14.19 6.41 6.25
CA PRO A 234 -13.16 7.38 6.66
C PRO A 234 -12.79 8.40 5.58
N PHE A 235 -12.94 8.07 4.30
CA PHE A 235 -12.57 8.95 3.20
C PHE A 235 -13.60 10.06 2.97
N ILE A 236 -14.88 9.78 3.24
CA ILE A 236 -15.93 10.80 3.31
C ILE A 236 -15.60 11.79 4.42
N ASP A 237 -15.27 11.29 5.61
CA ASP A 237 -14.90 12.14 6.75
C ASP A 237 -13.65 12.97 6.45
N LYS A 238 -12.60 12.37 5.86
CA LYS A 238 -11.40 13.11 5.44
C LYS A 238 -11.71 14.16 4.40
N SER A 239 -12.53 13.85 3.39
CA SER A 239 -12.93 14.81 2.37
C SER A 239 -13.69 16.02 2.93
N ASN A 240 -14.44 15.84 4.02
CA ASN A 240 -15.19 16.90 4.66
C ASN A 240 -14.36 17.73 5.64
N ASN A 241 -13.30 17.16 6.22
CA ASN A 241 -12.53 17.78 7.30
C ASN A 241 -11.12 18.23 6.90
N GLU A 242 -10.53 17.63 5.86
CA GLU A 242 -9.17 17.92 5.41
C GLU A 242 -9.20 18.70 4.09
N PRO A 243 -8.83 20.00 4.10
CA PRO A 243 -8.76 20.79 2.89
C PRO A 243 -7.85 20.17 1.84
N PHE A 244 -8.28 20.25 0.59
CA PHE A 244 -7.59 19.68 -0.57
C PHE A 244 -7.45 18.17 -0.56
N PHE A 245 -7.88 17.39 0.44
CA PHE A 245 -7.88 15.93 0.33
C PHE A 245 -8.70 15.49 -0.90
N TYR A 246 -8.20 14.50 -1.65
CA TYR A 246 -8.88 14.03 -2.87
C TYR A 246 -8.88 12.52 -2.93
N TRP A 247 -10.02 11.97 -3.32
CA TRP A 247 -10.20 10.55 -3.59
C TRP A 247 -11.27 10.36 -4.66
N ASN A 248 -11.22 9.25 -5.36
CA ASN A 248 -12.23 8.87 -6.34
C ASN A 248 -12.36 7.34 -6.42
N ILE A 249 -13.54 6.87 -6.81
CA ILE A 249 -13.85 5.45 -6.99
C ILE A 249 -14.55 5.19 -8.30
N GLU A 250 -14.29 4.01 -8.85
CA GLU A 250 -15.05 3.43 -9.95
C GLU A 250 -15.69 2.14 -9.44
N VAL A 251 -16.97 1.95 -9.77
CA VAL A 251 -17.74 0.75 -9.41
C VAL A 251 -18.30 0.08 -10.66
N ASP A 252 -18.55 -1.23 -10.59
CA ASP A 252 -19.25 -1.96 -11.65
C ASP A 252 -20.78 -1.75 -11.58
N ASP A 253 -21.50 -2.36 -12.53
CA ASP A 253 -22.98 -2.28 -12.61
C ASP A 253 -23.69 -2.84 -11.35
N ASP A 254 -23.00 -3.67 -10.55
CA ASP A 254 -23.47 -4.25 -9.30
C ASP A 254 -23.00 -3.45 -8.07
N ASN A 255 -22.46 -2.23 -8.24
CA ASN A 255 -21.86 -1.39 -7.20
C ASN A 255 -20.65 -2.01 -6.49
N ARG A 256 -19.94 -2.97 -7.09
CA ARG A 256 -18.68 -3.50 -6.56
C ARG A 256 -17.54 -2.55 -6.89
N LEU A 257 -16.66 -2.33 -5.92
CA LEU A 257 -15.45 -1.54 -6.14
C LEU A 257 -14.61 -2.13 -7.30
N MET A 258 -14.25 -1.29 -8.26
CA MET A 258 -13.35 -1.64 -9.35
C MET A 258 -12.01 -0.97 -9.13
N ASN A 259 -12.00 0.36 -9.19
CA ASN A 259 -10.81 1.17 -9.05
C ASN A 259 -10.98 2.18 -7.90
N PHE A 260 -9.90 2.43 -7.16
CA PHE A 260 -9.88 3.34 -6.01
C PHE A 260 -8.60 4.17 -6.09
N PHE A 261 -8.69 5.49 -5.95
CA PHE A 261 -7.53 6.39 -5.90
C PHE A 261 -7.68 7.40 -4.77
N PHE A 262 -6.56 7.78 -4.15
CA PHE A 262 -6.54 8.89 -3.20
C PHE A 262 -5.18 9.56 -3.05
N ARG A 263 -5.22 10.79 -2.52
CA ARG A 263 -4.07 11.57 -2.08
C ARG A 263 -4.45 12.58 -0.98
N ASP A 264 -3.48 12.93 -0.14
CA ASP A 264 -3.60 14.05 0.79
C ASP A 264 -3.20 15.38 0.14
N TYR A 265 -3.36 16.49 0.86
CA TYR A 265 -3.01 17.83 0.37
C TYR A 265 -1.52 18.00 0.07
N ARG A 266 -0.65 17.33 0.85
CA ARG A 266 0.80 17.49 0.74
C ARG A 266 1.31 16.87 -0.56
N CYS A 267 0.68 15.79 -1.04
CA CYS A 267 0.95 15.26 -2.38
C CYS A 267 0.79 16.30 -3.49
N MET A 268 -0.23 17.16 -3.42
CA MET A 268 -0.46 18.24 -4.39
C MET A 268 0.66 19.29 -4.32
N VAL A 269 1.06 19.69 -3.11
CA VAL A 269 2.16 20.63 -2.88
C VAL A 269 3.50 20.07 -3.36
N ASP A 270 3.75 18.79 -3.11
CA ASP A 270 4.97 18.11 -3.55
C ASP A 270 5.00 18.01 -5.09
N TYR A 271 3.84 17.76 -5.73
CA TYR A 271 3.73 17.69 -7.19
C TYR A 271 4.04 19.02 -7.86
N GLU A 272 3.71 20.15 -7.25
CA GLU A 272 4.05 21.45 -7.82
C GLU A 272 5.57 21.66 -7.93
N HIS A 273 6.34 21.04 -7.04
CA HIS A 273 7.80 21.17 -6.97
C HIS A 273 8.55 20.07 -7.72
N PHE A 274 7.98 18.86 -7.76
CA PHE A 274 8.67 17.63 -8.18
C PHE A 274 7.88 16.80 -9.20
N GLY A 275 6.75 17.31 -9.69
CA GLY A 275 5.90 16.65 -10.69
C GLY A 275 6.45 16.71 -12.12
N ASP A 276 7.64 17.27 -12.32
CA ASP A 276 8.38 17.23 -13.59
C ASP A 276 8.74 15.79 -13.99
N VAL A 277 9.07 14.92 -13.03
CA VAL A 277 9.31 13.49 -13.31
C VAL A 277 8.51 12.59 -12.37
N VAL A 278 7.70 11.71 -12.98
CA VAL A 278 6.85 10.75 -12.28
C VAL A 278 7.26 9.33 -12.66
N SER A 279 7.34 8.45 -11.67
CA SER A 279 7.48 7.02 -11.88
C SER A 279 6.20 6.31 -11.45
N PHE A 280 5.69 5.43 -12.31
CA PHE A 280 4.46 4.69 -12.09
C PHE A 280 4.73 3.21 -12.33
N ASP A 281 4.56 2.42 -11.27
CA ASP A 281 4.83 0.98 -11.31
C ASP A 281 3.77 0.22 -10.52
N THR A 282 3.22 -0.83 -11.12
CA THR A 282 2.15 -1.63 -10.55
C THR A 282 2.69 -2.83 -9.78
N THR A 283 2.22 -3.02 -8.54
CA THR A 283 2.57 -4.15 -7.69
C THR A 283 1.35 -5.02 -7.36
N TYR A 284 1.51 -6.32 -7.56
CA TYR A 284 0.48 -7.33 -7.28
C TYR A 284 0.49 -7.86 -5.84
N LYS A 285 -0.63 -8.52 -5.49
CA LYS A 285 -0.82 -9.34 -4.27
C LYS A 285 -0.71 -8.55 -2.96
N THR A 286 -1.26 -7.34 -2.95
CA THR A 286 -1.25 -6.48 -1.77
C THR A 286 -2.44 -6.72 -0.84
N ASN A 287 -3.55 -7.28 -1.32
CA ASN A 287 -4.78 -7.44 -0.53
C ASN A 287 -5.51 -8.74 -0.82
N LYS A 288 -6.57 -9.02 -0.05
CA LYS A 288 -7.40 -10.24 -0.13
C LYS A 288 -8.14 -10.41 -1.45
N TYR A 289 -8.37 -9.33 -2.17
CA TYR A 289 -8.99 -9.31 -3.50
C TYR A 289 -7.96 -9.31 -4.63
N GLU A 290 -6.67 -9.39 -4.28
CA GLU A 290 -5.55 -9.31 -5.22
C GLU A 290 -5.52 -8.04 -6.08
N LEU A 291 -6.21 -6.94 -5.69
CA LEU A 291 -6.15 -5.66 -6.42
C LEU A 291 -4.71 -5.21 -6.61
N ILE A 292 -4.48 -4.54 -7.73
CA ILE A 292 -3.17 -4.06 -8.15
C ILE A 292 -2.91 -2.73 -7.45
N CYS A 293 -1.82 -2.65 -6.70
CA CYS A 293 -1.38 -1.41 -6.07
C CYS A 293 -0.56 -0.60 -7.06
N ALA A 294 -0.98 0.62 -7.33
CA ALA A 294 -0.39 1.49 -8.35
C ALA A 294 -0.05 2.87 -7.76
N PRO A 295 1.11 3.01 -7.07
CA PRO A 295 1.59 4.28 -6.56
C PRO A 295 2.11 5.20 -7.67
N PHE A 296 1.82 6.50 -7.55
CA PHE A 296 2.54 7.54 -8.29
C PHE A 296 3.72 8.00 -7.45
N ILE A 297 4.94 7.88 -7.98
CA ILE A 297 6.19 8.10 -7.24
C ILE A 297 6.91 9.33 -7.81
N GLY A 298 7.35 10.21 -6.92
CA GLY A 298 8.22 11.35 -7.21
C GLY A 298 9.59 11.22 -6.56
N ILE A 299 10.48 12.15 -6.92
CA ILE A 299 11.80 12.31 -6.28
C ILE A 299 11.91 13.69 -5.65
N ASP A 300 12.21 13.75 -4.35
CA ASP A 300 12.37 15.01 -3.63
C ASP A 300 13.73 15.68 -3.89
N ASN A 301 13.97 16.83 -3.28
CA ASN A 301 15.24 17.58 -3.35
C ASN A 301 16.44 16.87 -2.72
N HIS A 302 16.23 15.73 -2.03
CA HIS A 302 17.28 14.87 -1.46
C HIS A 302 17.51 13.60 -2.27
N ASN A 303 16.96 13.52 -3.49
CA ASN A 303 17.02 12.33 -4.33
C ASN A 303 16.38 11.10 -3.68
N GLN A 304 15.39 11.29 -2.80
CA GLN A 304 14.62 10.23 -2.15
C GLN A 304 13.24 10.05 -2.78
N ASN A 305 12.70 8.84 -2.71
CA ASN A 305 11.36 8.55 -3.23
C ASN A 305 10.29 9.07 -2.27
N PHE A 306 9.20 9.58 -2.82
CA PHE A 306 7.96 9.84 -2.10
C PHE A 306 6.77 9.57 -3.03
N MET A 307 5.53 9.52 -2.52
CA MET A 307 4.35 9.26 -3.35
C MET A 307 3.48 10.50 -3.55
N PHE A 308 2.95 10.69 -4.76
CA PHE A 308 1.94 11.70 -5.11
C PHE A 308 0.51 11.19 -4.89
N GLY A 309 0.34 9.88 -4.67
CA GLY A 309 -0.95 9.24 -4.47
C GLY A 309 -0.83 7.74 -4.67
N LEU A 310 -1.89 7.02 -4.33
CA LEU A 310 -1.99 5.57 -4.47
C LEU A 310 -3.30 5.20 -5.14
N ALA A 311 -3.25 4.22 -6.04
CA ALA A 311 -4.44 3.52 -6.50
C ALA A 311 -4.45 2.03 -6.20
N LEU A 312 -5.66 1.49 -6.11
CA LEU A 312 -5.97 0.07 -6.14
C LEU A 312 -6.83 -0.20 -7.37
N LEU A 313 -6.38 -1.09 -8.26
CA LEU A 313 -7.07 -1.39 -9.52
C LEU A 313 -7.52 -2.85 -9.59
N SER A 314 -8.69 -3.09 -10.19
CA SER A 314 -9.25 -4.44 -10.42
C SER A 314 -8.57 -5.19 -11.55
N ASP A 315 -8.02 -4.47 -12.52
CA ASP A 315 -7.36 -5.04 -13.70
C ASP A 315 -6.32 -4.09 -14.33
N GLU A 316 -5.60 -4.60 -15.32
CA GLU A 316 -4.59 -3.87 -16.10
C GLU A 316 -5.10 -3.61 -17.53
N THR A 317 -6.33 -3.14 -17.64
CA THR A 317 -6.90 -2.72 -18.92
C THR A 317 -6.53 -1.28 -19.24
N GLU A 318 -6.63 -0.92 -20.52
CA GLU A 318 -6.42 0.45 -20.98
C GLU A 318 -7.41 1.41 -20.32
N SER A 319 -8.68 1.01 -20.21
CA SER A 319 -9.73 1.79 -19.55
C SER A 319 -9.43 2.06 -18.07
N SER A 320 -8.99 1.07 -17.30
CA SER A 320 -8.62 1.26 -15.89
C SER A 320 -7.43 2.21 -15.73
N PHE A 321 -6.42 2.12 -16.60
CA PHE A 321 -5.30 3.07 -16.57
C PHE A 321 -5.70 4.48 -17.03
N GLU A 322 -6.58 4.59 -18.03
CA GLU A 322 -7.10 5.89 -18.47
C GLU A 322 -7.92 6.56 -17.36
N TRP A 323 -8.83 5.83 -16.70
CA TRP A 323 -9.56 6.31 -15.52
C TRP A 323 -8.59 6.79 -14.44
N LEU A 324 -7.57 6.00 -14.13
CA LEU A 324 -6.59 6.34 -13.11
C LEU A 324 -5.79 7.60 -13.47
N PHE A 325 -5.25 7.67 -14.69
CA PHE A 325 -4.44 8.82 -15.10
C PHE A 325 -5.27 10.10 -15.21
N ARG A 326 -6.54 10.03 -15.63
CA ARG A 326 -7.46 11.18 -15.61
C ARG A 326 -7.75 11.63 -14.19
N THR A 327 -8.10 10.68 -13.33
CA THR A 327 -8.35 10.94 -11.90
C THR A 327 -7.13 11.57 -11.23
N PHE A 328 -5.92 11.05 -11.51
CA PHE A 328 -4.67 11.63 -11.01
C PHE A 328 -4.50 13.06 -11.50
N LEU A 329 -4.64 13.31 -12.81
CA LEU A 329 -4.48 14.61 -13.44
C LEU A 329 -5.43 15.66 -12.86
N GLU A 330 -6.71 15.30 -12.69
CA GLU A 330 -7.72 16.13 -12.04
C GLU A 330 -7.33 16.45 -10.60
N SER A 331 -6.88 15.44 -9.84
CA SER A 331 -6.51 15.59 -8.44
C SER A 331 -5.34 16.56 -8.18
N ILE A 332 -4.48 16.79 -9.18
CA ILE A 332 -3.30 17.67 -9.11
C ILE A 332 -3.49 18.98 -9.91
N GLY A 333 -4.71 19.29 -10.34
CA GLY A 333 -5.03 20.57 -10.98
C GLY A 333 -4.69 20.65 -12.47
N GLY A 334 -4.68 19.53 -13.19
CA GLY A 334 -4.53 19.50 -14.65
C GLY A 334 -3.11 19.60 -15.19
N LYS A 335 -2.10 19.66 -14.32
CA LYS A 335 -0.68 19.75 -14.71
C LYS A 335 -0.07 18.38 -15.00
N GLN A 336 -0.03 17.97 -16.27
CA GLN A 336 0.65 16.71 -16.64
C GLN A 336 2.17 16.74 -16.35
N PRO A 337 2.82 15.57 -16.12
CA PRO A 337 4.26 15.52 -15.91
C PRO A 337 5.04 15.86 -17.18
N GLU A 338 6.31 16.26 -17.05
CA GLU A 338 7.22 16.41 -18.20
C GLU A 338 7.68 15.04 -18.70
N THR A 339 8.07 14.16 -17.77
CA THR A 339 8.52 12.79 -18.05
C THR A 339 7.80 11.79 -17.14
N ILE A 340 7.30 10.70 -17.71
CA ILE A 340 6.70 9.59 -16.95
C ILE A 340 7.41 8.27 -17.26
N PHE A 341 7.80 7.54 -16.21
CA PHE A 341 8.41 6.21 -16.31
C PHE A 341 7.39 5.13 -15.97
N THR A 342 7.26 4.11 -16.82
CA THR A 342 6.45 2.92 -16.54
C THR A 342 7.18 1.62 -16.86
N ASP A 343 6.57 0.50 -16.52
CA ASP A 343 6.94 -0.80 -17.07
C ASP A 343 6.55 -0.93 -18.57
N GLN A 344 6.91 -2.06 -19.18
CA GLN A 344 6.59 -2.35 -20.59
C GLN A 344 5.16 -2.87 -20.72
N CYS A 345 4.16 -1.99 -20.56
CA CYS A 345 2.75 -2.30 -20.70
C CYS A 345 2.07 -1.52 -21.84
N GLN A 346 1.44 -2.22 -22.78
CA GLN A 346 0.73 -1.59 -23.90
C GLN A 346 -0.48 -0.76 -23.44
N ALA A 347 -1.21 -1.24 -22.44
CA ALA A 347 -2.36 -0.53 -21.89
C ALA A 347 -1.93 0.81 -21.25
N MET A 348 -0.83 0.81 -20.47
CA MET A 348 -0.26 2.06 -19.94
C MET A 348 0.21 2.98 -21.05
N MET A 349 0.88 2.46 -22.09
CA MET A 349 1.34 3.27 -23.23
C MET A 349 0.18 4.00 -23.92
N ASN A 350 -0.92 3.30 -24.19
CA ASN A 350 -2.09 3.87 -24.86
C ASN A 350 -2.80 4.90 -23.96
N ALA A 351 -3.00 4.58 -22.68
CA ALA A 351 -3.62 5.47 -21.71
C ALA A 351 -2.78 6.75 -21.49
N ILE A 352 -1.45 6.63 -21.40
CA ILE A 352 -0.55 7.79 -21.31
C ILE A 352 -0.60 8.63 -22.57
N GLY A 353 -0.61 8.02 -23.76
CA GLY A 353 -0.74 8.73 -25.03
C GLY A 353 -2.05 9.55 -25.12
N THR A 354 -3.11 9.07 -24.46
CA THR A 354 -4.42 9.73 -24.43
C THR A 354 -4.50 10.82 -23.36
N VAL A 355 -3.98 10.58 -22.15
CA VAL A 355 -4.15 11.47 -20.99
C VAL A 355 -2.99 12.46 -20.81
N PHE A 356 -1.75 12.06 -21.13
CA PHE A 356 -0.55 12.88 -21.01
C PHE A 356 0.16 13.09 -22.36
N PRO A 357 -0.52 13.66 -23.38
CA PRO A 357 0.00 13.72 -24.74
C PRO A 357 1.30 14.55 -24.88
N LYS A 358 1.57 15.49 -23.96
CA LYS A 358 2.81 16.29 -23.99
C LYS A 358 3.95 15.68 -23.14
N ALA A 359 3.69 14.59 -22.41
CA ALA A 359 4.68 14.00 -21.52
C ALA A 359 5.58 13.04 -22.30
N TYR A 360 6.88 13.05 -22.00
CA TYR A 360 7.82 12.05 -22.50
C TYR A 360 7.59 10.73 -21.76
N HIS A 361 7.02 9.75 -22.47
CA HIS A 361 6.85 8.41 -21.92
C HIS A 361 8.13 7.59 -22.07
N ARG A 362 8.70 7.20 -20.93
CA ARG A 362 9.91 6.39 -20.82
C ARG A 362 9.61 5.03 -20.21
N LEU A 363 10.34 4.02 -20.68
CA LEU A 363 10.26 2.68 -20.09
C LEU A 363 11.38 2.51 -19.06
N CYS A 364 11.05 1.92 -17.93
CA CYS A 364 11.99 1.62 -16.86
C CYS A 364 13.02 0.59 -17.32
N GLN A 365 14.29 0.99 -17.38
CA GLN A 365 15.40 0.13 -17.82
C GLN A 365 15.54 -1.13 -16.96
N TRP A 366 15.20 -1.08 -15.66
CA TRP A 366 15.19 -2.27 -14.81
C TRP A 366 14.20 -3.33 -15.23
N HIS A 367 12.95 -2.92 -15.48
CA HIS A 367 11.91 -3.85 -15.92
C HIS A 367 12.28 -4.47 -17.26
N ILE A 368 12.84 -3.67 -18.17
CA ILE A 368 13.35 -4.18 -19.44
C ILE A 368 14.49 -5.17 -19.21
N ASN A 369 15.48 -4.85 -18.38
CA ASN A 369 16.62 -5.73 -18.12
C ASN A 369 16.20 -7.03 -17.42
N ARG A 370 15.21 -6.96 -16.52
CA ARG A 370 14.65 -8.15 -15.86
C ARG A 370 13.88 -9.01 -16.86
N ASN A 371 13.10 -8.38 -17.74
CA ASN A 371 12.33 -9.08 -18.77
C ASN A 371 13.26 -9.70 -19.84
N SER A 372 14.28 -8.97 -20.26
CA SER A 372 15.21 -9.36 -21.33
C SER A 372 15.95 -10.66 -21.01
N ILE A 373 16.28 -10.91 -19.73
CA ILE A 373 16.91 -12.16 -19.28
C ILE A 373 16.12 -13.41 -19.72
N SER A 374 14.78 -13.32 -19.76
CA SER A 374 13.94 -14.45 -20.20
C SER A 374 13.96 -14.66 -21.72
N HIS A 375 14.34 -13.63 -22.49
CA HIS A 375 14.44 -13.64 -23.94
C HIS A 375 15.85 -13.95 -24.46
N PHE A 376 16.88 -13.88 -23.59
CA PHE A 376 18.27 -14.17 -23.99
C PHE A 376 18.54 -15.65 -24.29
N GLY A 377 17.72 -16.58 -23.77
CA GLY A 377 17.94 -18.01 -23.97
C GLY A 377 19.35 -18.45 -23.52
N SER A 378 20.11 -19.07 -24.42
CA SER A 378 21.49 -19.52 -24.17
C SER A 378 22.51 -18.37 -24.03
N LEU A 379 22.17 -17.15 -24.46
CA LEU A 379 23.05 -15.98 -24.38
C LEU A 379 23.14 -15.38 -22.96
N LYS A 380 22.32 -15.87 -22.02
CA LYS A 380 22.28 -15.38 -20.64
C LYS A 380 23.61 -15.48 -19.89
N GLU A 381 24.50 -16.39 -20.27
CA GLU A 381 25.83 -16.52 -19.65
C GLU A 381 26.94 -15.82 -20.45
N ASN A 382 26.63 -15.34 -21.66
CA ASN A 382 27.61 -14.71 -22.54
C ASN A 382 27.92 -13.27 -22.09
N LYS A 383 29.12 -13.07 -21.53
CA LYS A 383 29.58 -11.75 -21.05
C LYS A 383 29.66 -10.70 -22.16
N LYS A 384 30.10 -11.06 -23.37
CA LYS A 384 30.22 -10.14 -24.51
C LYS A 384 28.84 -9.66 -24.98
N PHE A 385 27.87 -10.57 -25.04
CA PHE A 385 26.49 -10.21 -25.37
C PHE A 385 25.90 -9.25 -24.33
N LYS A 386 26.05 -9.56 -23.03
CA LYS A 386 25.59 -8.67 -21.95
C LYS A 386 26.24 -7.29 -22.02
N TYR A 387 27.53 -7.22 -22.33
CA TYR A 387 28.23 -5.96 -22.51
C TYR A 387 27.60 -5.15 -23.66
N LEU A 388 27.37 -5.75 -24.83
CA LEU A 388 26.74 -5.07 -25.96
C LEU A 388 25.30 -4.63 -25.64
N TRP A 389 24.53 -5.48 -24.97
CA TRP A 389 23.17 -5.15 -24.51
C TRP A 389 23.16 -3.95 -23.56
N ASN A 390 24.00 -3.99 -22.52
CA ASN A 390 24.12 -2.89 -21.56
C ASN A 390 24.63 -1.62 -22.23
N LYS A 391 25.56 -1.76 -23.20
CA LYS A 391 26.06 -0.64 -23.99
C LYS A 391 24.93 0.03 -24.76
N CYS A 392 24.12 -0.74 -25.48
CA CYS A 392 22.92 -0.22 -26.17
C CYS A 392 21.94 0.45 -25.21
N MET A 393 21.72 -0.11 -24.02
CA MET A 393 20.74 0.40 -23.06
C MET A 393 21.17 1.74 -22.43
N SER A 394 22.39 1.81 -21.91
CA SER A 394 22.78 2.88 -20.99
C SER A 394 24.12 3.56 -21.27
N TYR A 395 25.01 2.96 -22.07
CA TYR A 395 26.38 3.47 -22.21
C TYR A 395 26.73 4.08 -23.58
N SER A 396 25.90 3.88 -24.60
CA SER A 396 26.02 4.63 -25.86
C SER A 396 25.78 6.12 -25.60
N GLN A 397 26.67 6.97 -26.12
CA GLN A 397 26.60 8.43 -25.96
C GLN A 397 25.77 9.11 -27.05
N THR A 398 25.83 8.58 -28.28
CA THR A 398 25.11 9.12 -29.44
C THR A 398 24.18 8.08 -30.06
N GLU A 399 23.23 8.56 -30.87
CA GLU A 399 22.32 7.70 -31.64
C GLU A 399 23.11 6.80 -32.60
N GLU A 400 24.15 7.33 -33.26
CA GLU A 400 24.99 6.57 -34.19
C GLU A 400 25.75 5.45 -33.46
N GLU A 401 26.31 5.72 -32.28
CA GLU A 401 26.98 4.68 -31.48
C GLU A 401 26.00 3.59 -31.05
N PHE A 402 24.76 3.96 -30.72
CA PHE A 402 23.70 3.00 -30.44
C PHE A 402 23.38 2.14 -31.67
N GLU A 403 23.10 2.74 -32.83
CA GLU A 403 22.74 2.01 -34.05
C GLU A 403 23.86 1.05 -34.48
N GLU A 404 25.11 1.50 -34.43
CA GLU A 404 26.26 0.62 -34.68
C GLU A 404 26.37 -0.53 -33.68
N THR A 405 26.22 -0.24 -32.38
CA THR A 405 26.35 -1.27 -31.33
C THR A 405 25.20 -2.27 -31.40
N TRP A 406 23.99 -1.80 -31.69
CA TRP A 406 22.81 -2.62 -31.90
C TRP A 406 22.99 -3.54 -33.09
N GLN A 407 23.39 -3.00 -34.25
CA GLN A 407 23.63 -3.80 -35.46
C GLN A 407 24.72 -4.85 -35.23
N LYS A 408 25.85 -4.46 -34.62
CA LYS A 408 26.93 -5.40 -34.22
C LYS A 408 26.41 -6.51 -33.31
N MET A 409 25.51 -6.21 -32.37
CA MET A 409 24.89 -7.21 -31.49
C MET A 409 23.95 -8.14 -32.28
N MET A 410 23.14 -7.60 -33.20
CA MET A 410 22.19 -8.38 -34.00
C MET A 410 22.92 -9.38 -34.91
N ASP A 411 24.01 -8.96 -35.54
CA ASP A 411 24.78 -9.76 -36.49
C ASP A 411 25.63 -10.84 -35.79
N ASN A 412 26.35 -10.47 -34.73
CA ASN A 412 27.22 -11.40 -34.00
C ASN A 412 26.48 -12.59 -33.38
N TYR A 413 25.19 -12.43 -33.10
CA TYR A 413 24.36 -13.44 -32.41
C TYR A 413 23.15 -13.90 -33.23
N ASN A 414 23.07 -13.52 -34.50
CA ASN A 414 22.00 -13.90 -35.44
C ASN A 414 20.57 -13.68 -34.87
N LEU A 415 20.33 -12.47 -34.36
CA LEU A 415 19.09 -12.13 -33.63
C LEU A 415 17.98 -11.57 -34.53
N ASN A 416 18.27 -11.34 -35.82
CA ASN A 416 17.37 -10.69 -36.77
C ASN A 416 16.00 -11.37 -36.91
N GLY A 417 15.91 -12.68 -36.69
CA GLY A 417 14.64 -13.43 -36.71
C GLY A 417 13.82 -13.39 -35.42
N GLN A 418 14.33 -12.77 -34.34
CA GLN A 418 13.66 -12.78 -33.04
C GLN A 418 12.72 -11.58 -32.86
N LYS A 419 11.41 -11.87 -32.84
CA LYS A 419 10.34 -10.86 -32.70
C LYS A 419 10.50 -9.92 -31.49
N TRP A 420 11.05 -10.40 -30.38
CA TRP A 420 11.25 -9.57 -29.19
C TRP A 420 12.28 -8.47 -29.43
N PHE A 421 13.42 -8.78 -30.05
CA PHE A 421 14.45 -7.77 -30.37
C PHE A 421 13.93 -6.74 -31.38
N GLN A 422 13.16 -7.17 -32.38
CA GLN A 422 12.48 -6.26 -33.32
C GLN A 422 11.56 -5.27 -32.58
N LYS A 423 10.70 -5.78 -31.69
CA LYS A 423 9.83 -4.92 -30.86
C LYS A 423 10.63 -3.98 -29.95
N MET A 424 11.74 -4.44 -29.38
CA MET A 424 12.61 -3.57 -28.57
C MET A 424 13.24 -2.45 -29.40
N TYR A 425 13.61 -2.73 -30.64
CA TYR A 425 14.13 -1.72 -31.56
C TYR A 425 13.07 -0.69 -31.96
N GLU A 426 11.82 -1.10 -32.18
CA GLU A 426 10.70 -0.17 -32.42
C GLU A 426 10.50 0.79 -31.23
N LEU A 427 10.66 0.27 -30.01
CA LEU A 427 10.51 1.03 -28.77
C LEU A 427 11.79 1.79 -28.33
N ARG A 428 12.87 1.79 -29.11
CA ARG A 428 14.20 2.30 -28.71
C ARG A 428 14.20 3.70 -28.10
N HIS A 429 13.41 4.61 -28.67
CA HIS A 429 13.26 5.99 -28.17
C HIS A 429 12.77 6.08 -26.71
N ARG A 430 12.13 5.04 -26.17
CA ARG A 430 11.60 5.03 -24.79
C ARG A 430 12.57 4.46 -23.76
N TRP A 431 13.57 3.67 -24.15
CA TRP A 431 14.43 2.95 -23.20
C TRP A 431 15.92 3.14 -23.40
N VAL A 432 16.38 3.60 -24.57
CA VAL A 432 17.79 3.85 -24.86
C VAL A 432 18.18 5.22 -24.31
N SER A 433 19.24 5.26 -23.50
CA SER A 433 19.74 6.52 -22.92
C SER A 433 20.20 7.51 -24.00
N ALA A 434 20.93 7.06 -25.03
CA ALA A 434 21.45 7.90 -26.10
C ALA A 434 20.37 8.69 -26.86
N LEU A 435 19.19 8.09 -27.07
CA LEU A 435 18.07 8.69 -27.80
C LEU A 435 17.24 9.69 -26.98
N SER A 436 17.62 9.88 -25.71
CA SER A 436 16.76 10.53 -24.72
C SER A 436 17.53 11.33 -23.68
N ASN A 437 18.82 11.53 -23.95
CA ASN A 437 19.77 12.26 -23.13
C ASN A 437 19.44 13.78 -23.09
N HIS A 438 18.62 14.28 -24.01
CA HIS A 438 18.08 15.64 -23.99
C HIS A 438 16.84 15.81 -23.09
N ILE A 439 16.29 14.72 -22.55
CA ILE A 439 15.08 14.73 -21.73
C ILE A 439 15.48 14.66 -20.25
N PHE A 440 14.89 15.53 -19.44
CA PHE A 440 15.07 15.50 -18.01
C PHE A 440 14.39 14.26 -17.40
N SER A 441 15.21 13.39 -16.80
CA SER A 441 14.78 12.11 -16.26
C SER A 441 15.09 11.93 -14.79
N THR A 442 15.95 12.78 -14.20
CA THR A 442 16.64 12.51 -12.93
C THR A 442 17.41 11.16 -12.97
N ASP A 443 17.89 10.70 -11.81
CA ASP A 443 18.40 9.33 -11.62
C ASP A 443 17.29 8.24 -11.70
N LEU A 444 16.07 8.51 -12.20
CA LEU A 444 15.00 7.50 -12.30
C LEU A 444 15.28 6.40 -13.34
N SER A 445 16.33 6.54 -14.15
CA SER A 445 16.90 5.46 -14.95
C SER A 445 17.52 4.35 -14.08
N THR A 446 17.81 4.62 -12.80
CA THR A 446 18.44 3.65 -11.89
C THR A 446 17.51 2.53 -11.49
N THR A 447 18.07 1.32 -11.51
CA THR A 447 17.35 0.07 -11.45
C THR A 447 16.66 -0.25 -10.11
N SER A 448 16.97 0.50 -9.05
CA SER A 448 16.65 0.14 -7.66
C SER A 448 15.41 0.83 -7.07
N ARG A 449 14.88 1.87 -7.71
CA ARG A 449 13.88 2.77 -7.08
C ARG A 449 12.47 2.19 -7.05
N SER A 450 12.02 1.60 -8.16
CA SER A 450 10.71 0.91 -8.22
C SER A 450 10.71 -0.31 -7.28
N GLU A 451 11.80 -1.09 -7.28
CA GLU A 451 11.96 -2.23 -6.38
C GLU A 451 11.93 -1.82 -4.90
N GLY A 452 12.60 -0.73 -4.53
CA GLY A 452 12.59 -0.20 -3.16
C GLY A 452 11.19 0.18 -2.69
N THR A 453 10.43 0.86 -3.55
CA THR A 453 9.05 1.27 -3.25
C THR A 453 8.12 0.07 -3.12
N ASN A 454 8.19 -0.86 -4.07
CA ASN A 454 7.40 -2.09 -4.05
C ASN A 454 7.72 -2.93 -2.82
N THR A 455 8.99 -2.99 -2.40
CA THR A 455 9.41 -3.70 -1.20
C THR A 455 8.87 -3.03 0.06
N ALA A 456 8.93 -1.70 0.15
CA ALA A 456 8.38 -0.94 1.27
C ALA A 456 6.86 -1.15 1.41
N LEU A 457 6.12 -1.03 0.30
CA LEU A 457 4.67 -1.23 0.27
C LEU A 457 4.30 -2.68 0.60
N LYS A 458 4.96 -3.68 0.02
CA LYS A 458 4.73 -5.10 0.35
C LYS A 458 4.98 -5.41 1.83
N LYS A 459 6.00 -4.79 2.43
CA LYS A 459 6.32 -4.96 3.86
C LYS A 459 5.27 -4.29 4.76
N ALA A 460 4.74 -3.14 4.36
CA ALA A 460 3.81 -2.36 5.16
C ALA A 460 2.35 -2.84 5.06
N ILE A 461 1.92 -3.24 3.86
CA ILE A 461 0.52 -3.60 3.57
C ILE A 461 0.18 -5.03 4.04
N GLY A 462 1.16 -5.93 4.11
CA GLY A 462 0.91 -7.32 4.53
C GLY A 462 0.39 -8.21 3.40
N ASN A 463 0.23 -9.48 3.73
CA ASN A 463 0.03 -10.61 2.84
C ASN A 463 -1.40 -10.71 2.25
N LYS A 464 -1.67 -11.75 1.44
CA LYS A 464 -2.95 -12.03 0.74
C LYS A 464 -4.24 -12.04 1.59
N THR A 465 -4.17 -11.73 2.86
CA THR A 465 -5.31 -11.67 3.79
C THR A 465 -5.63 -10.24 4.24
N SER A 466 -4.87 -9.24 3.81
CA SER A 466 -5.10 -7.84 4.18
C SER A 466 -6.40 -7.29 3.57
N SER A 467 -7.19 -6.60 4.40
CA SER A 467 -8.35 -5.78 3.94
C SER A 467 -7.89 -4.53 3.20
N LEU A 468 -8.82 -3.90 2.47
CA LEU A 468 -8.54 -2.66 1.73
C LEU A 468 -8.11 -1.53 2.67
N ILE A 469 -8.77 -1.36 3.83
CA ILE A 469 -8.40 -0.34 4.81
C ILE A 469 -6.98 -0.53 5.35
N ASN A 470 -6.56 -1.78 5.59
CA ASN A 470 -5.20 -2.08 6.02
C ASN A 470 -4.16 -1.75 4.93
N CYS A 471 -4.54 -1.84 3.65
CA CYS A 471 -3.67 -1.42 2.55
C CYS A 471 -3.45 0.09 2.55
N VAL A 472 -4.52 0.85 2.73
CA VAL A 472 -4.44 2.32 2.87
C VAL A 472 -3.60 2.70 4.08
N THR A 473 -3.85 2.12 5.26
CA THR A 473 -3.06 2.41 6.46
C THR A 473 -1.58 2.01 6.29
N GLY A 474 -1.31 0.92 5.58
CA GLY A 474 0.05 0.51 5.22
C GLY A 474 0.76 1.54 4.34
N TYR A 475 0.07 2.07 3.34
CA TYR A 475 0.56 3.17 2.51
C TYR A 475 0.82 4.44 3.33
N GLU A 476 -0.15 4.89 4.14
CA GLU A 476 -0.04 6.12 4.92
C GLU A 476 1.19 6.07 5.83
N LYS A 477 1.44 4.90 6.44
CA LYS A 477 2.64 4.67 7.25
C LYS A 477 3.95 4.77 6.45
N VAL A 478 4.01 4.22 5.23
CA VAL A 478 5.22 4.34 4.39
C VAL A 478 5.46 5.80 4.03
N GLN A 479 4.41 6.50 3.60
CA GLN A 479 4.46 7.90 3.22
C GLN A 479 4.87 8.80 4.39
N GLU A 480 4.32 8.59 5.59
CA GLU A 480 4.67 9.32 6.80
C GLU A 480 6.16 9.15 7.15
N ASN A 481 6.67 7.91 7.11
CA ASN A 481 8.09 7.64 7.39
C ASN A 481 9.02 8.30 6.36
N TRP A 482 8.64 8.29 5.08
CA TRP A 482 9.41 8.95 4.02
C TRP A 482 9.42 10.47 4.20
N ARG A 483 8.28 11.07 4.55
CA ARG A 483 8.19 12.51 4.84
C ARG A 483 9.00 12.91 6.07
N ALA A 484 8.98 12.11 7.14
CA ALA A 484 9.79 12.35 8.33
C ALA A 484 11.29 12.28 8.03
N SER A 485 11.71 11.34 7.16
CA SER A 485 13.08 11.27 6.67
C SER A 485 13.46 12.50 5.86
N ALA A 486 12.58 12.97 4.97
CA ALA A 486 12.83 14.17 4.15
C ALA A 486 13.01 15.42 5.02
N GLU A 487 12.14 15.61 6.03
CA GLU A 487 12.23 16.72 6.97
C GLU A 487 13.52 16.70 7.80
N THR A 488 13.94 15.50 8.24
CA THR A 488 15.23 15.32 8.92
C THR A 488 16.40 15.71 8.00
N ASN A 489 16.32 15.34 6.72
CA ASN A 489 17.35 15.66 5.72
C ASN A 489 17.40 17.14 5.35
N ASP A 490 16.24 17.82 5.32
CA ASP A 490 16.15 19.27 5.16
C ASP A 490 16.86 19.98 6.32
N ASN A 491 16.50 19.62 7.56
CA ASN A 491 17.13 20.16 8.76
C ASN A 491 18.64 19.96 8.74
N TYR A 492 19.09 18.73 8.47
CA TYR A 492 20.52 18.43 8.38
C TYR A 492 21.21 19.22 7.27
N SER A 493 20.59 19.37 6.10
CA SER A 493 21.14 20.15 4.98
C SER A 493 21.25 21.65 5.28
N HIS A 494 20.40 22.19 6.15
CA HIS A 494 20.44 23.59 6.58
C HIS A 494 21.47 23.87 7.68
N VAL A 495 21.65 22.95 8.62
CA VAL A 495 22.56 23.15 9.77
C VAL A 495 23.97 22.62 9.52
N SER A 496 24.14 21.64 8.63
CA SER A 496 25.45 21.07 8.34
C SER A 496 26.28 21.97 7.44
N THR A 497 27.57 22.09 7.77
CA THR A 497 28.60 22.63 6.87
C THR A 497 29.31 21.45 6.22
N PRO A 498 29.17 21.21 4.90
CA PRO A 498 29.79 20.05 4.26
C PRO A 498 31.31 20.08 4.39
N GLY A 499 31.92 18.94 4.74
CA GLY A 499 33.37 18.81 4.80
C GLY A 499 34.03 18.95 3.41
N PHE A 500 34.97 19.88 3.29
CA PHE A 500 35.71 20.12 2.05
C PHE A 500 37.01 19.29 2.02
N LEU A 501 37.22 18.51 0.96
CA LEU A 501 38.55 17.96 0.65
C LEU A 501 39.50 19.07 0.15
N VAL A 502 38.94 20.10 -0.48
CA VAL A 502 39.64 21.32 -0.92
C VAL A 502 38.93 22.53 -0.27
N PRO A 503 39.33 22.95 0.94
CA PRO A 503 38.63 23.97 1.75
C PRO A 503 38.44 25.33 1.07
N ASN A 504 39.18 25.61 0.00
CA ASN A 504 39.25 26.93 -0.62
C ASN A 504 38.69 27.02 -2.05
N ASN A 505 38.06 25.97 -2.59
CA ASN A 505 37.44 26.06 -3.91
C ASN A 505 36.09 26.85 -3.83
N PRO A 506 35.97 28.03 -4.47
CA PRO A 506 34.77 28.86 -4.36
C PRO A 506 33.53 28.23 -5.00
N LEU A 507 33.70 27.46 -6.08
CA LEU A 507 32.61 26.78 -6.78
C LEU A 507 31.97 25.70 -5.90
N LEU A 508 32.78 24.91 -5.18
CA LEU A 508 32.29 23.94 -4.18
C LEU A 508 31.57 24.63 -3.02
N LYS A 509 32.06 25.78 -2.54
CA LYS A 509 31.37 26.58 -1.51
C LYS A 509 30.00 27.06 -2.00
N HIS A 510 29.94 27.56 -3.24
CA HIS A 510 28.67 27.98 -3.83
C HIS A 510 27.70 26.80 -3.99
N GLY A 511 28.18 25.64 -4.49
CA GLY A 511 27.39 24.41 -4.58
C GLY A 511 26.84 23.95 -3.23
N ALA A 512 27.64 23.99 -2.16
CA ALA A 512 27.23 23.62 -0.80
C ALA A 512 26.15 24.54 -0.21
N ASN A 513 26.13 25.81 -0.62
CA ASN A 513 25.12 26.79 -0.20
C ASN A 513 23.79 26.61 -0.94
N VAL A 514 23.86 26.22 -2.22
CA VAL A 514 22.70 26.10 -3.10
C VAL A 514 21.98 24.76 -2.92
N TYR A 515 22.72 23.65 -3.02
CA TYR A 515 22.17 22.29 -3.08
C TYR A 515 21.92 21.69 -1.70
N THR A 516 20.93 20.81 -1.58
CA THR A 516 20.82 19.91 -0.43
C THR A 516 22.08 19.07 -0.26
N LEU A 517 22.34 18.54 0.94
CA LEU A 517 23.59 17.83 1.21
C LEU A 517 23.80 16.65 0.26
N LYS A 518 22.74 15.88 -0.03
CA LYS A 518 22.82 14.74 -0.95
C LYS A 518 23.18 15.18 -2.36
N MET A 519 22.51 16.23 -2.88
CA MET A 519 22.79 16.75 -4.22
C MET A 519 24.16 17.41 -4.30
N PHE A 520 24.59 18.10 -3.24
CA PHE A 520 25.96 18.63 -3.13
C PHE A 520 27.00 17.51 -3.21
N ASN A 521 26.78 16.36 -2.56
CA ASN A 521 27.72 15.23 -2.64
C ASN A 521 27.83 14.65 -4.06
N LEU A 522 26.73 14.62 -4.82
CA LEU A 522 26.77 14.27 -6.25
C LEU A 522 27.58 15.29 -7.05
N PHE A 523 27.29 16.58 -6.87
CA PHE A 523 28.06 17.66 -7.49
C PHE A 523 29.56 17.61 -7.14
N LYS A 524 29.89 17.34 -5.87
CA LYS A 524 31.26 17.18 -5.37
C LYS A 524 31.94 15.99 -6.04
N LYS A 525 31.23 14.88 -6.27
CA LYS A 525 31.77 13.72 -7.00
C LYS A 525 32.17 14.11 -8.43
N GLU A 526 31.28 14.77 -9.16
CA GLU A 526 31.57 15.27 -10.52
C GLU A 526 32.77 16.21 -10.53
N HIS A 527 32.86 17.10 -9.53
CA HIS A 527 34.00 18.00 -9.39
C HIS A 527 35.31 17.24 -9.12
N ILE A 528 35.31 16.18 -8.30
CA ILE A 528 36.53 15.38 -8.05
C ILE A 528 36.97 14.67 -9.33
N GLU A 529 36.02 14.17 -10.13
CA GLU A 529 36.31 13.51 -11.40
C GLU A 529 37.03 14.42 -12.41
N THR A 530 36.90 15.76 -12.31
CA THR A 530 37.67 16.73 -13.13
C THR A 530 39.18 16.57 -12.99
N MET A 531 39.67 16.02 -11.87
CA MET A 531 41.09 15.79 -11.62
C MET A 531 41.64 14.62 -12.46
N GLY A 532 40.77 13.77 -12.99
CA GLY A 532 41.14 12.54 -13.72
C GLY A 532 41.42 12.73 -15.21
N PHE A 533 41.17 13.91 -15.78
CA PHE A 533 41.44 14.18 -17.20
C PHE A 533 41.89 15.64 -17.45
N GLU A 534 42.72 15.81 -18.48
CA GLU A 534 43.16 17.12 -18.96
C GLU A 534 42.15 17.70 -19.95
N LEU A 535 42.11 19.03 -20.04
CA LEU A 535 41.24 19.73 -20.98
C LEU A 535 41.89 19.71 -22.37
N THR A 536 41.89 18.55 -23.03
CA THR A 536 42.24 18.45 -24.45
C THR A 536 40.96 18.63 -25.26
N GLU A 537 40.97 19.51 -26.27
CA GLU A 537 39.82 19.75 -27.16
C GLU A 537 39.35 18.49 -27.91
N GLN A 538 40.13 17.40 -27.84
CA GLN A 538 39.85 16.11 -28.44
C GLN A 538 40.28 15.00 -27.47
N VAL A 539 39.40 14.03 -27.24
CA VAL A 539 39.79 12.72 -26.71
C VAL A 539 39.40 11.71 -27.78
N THR A 540 40.39 11.03 -28.37
CA THR A 540 40.15 9.95 -29.33
C THR A 540 39.65 8.72 -28.57
N TYR A 541 38.40 8.32 -28.79
CA TYR A 541 37.85 7.05 -28.33
C TYR A 541 37.42 6.24 -29.55
N GLY A 542 38.06 5.09 -29.79
CA GLY A 542 37.66 4.17 -30.87
C GLY A 542 37.91 4.65 -32.31
N GLY A 543 38.77 5.65 -32.53
CA GLY A 543 39.12 6.13 -33.88
C GLY A 543 38.30 7.32 -34.40
N SER A 544 37.31 7.79 -33.64
CA SER A 544 36.52 8.99 -33.95
C SER A 544 36.95 10.14 -33.02
N SER A 545 37.36 11.28 -33.57
CA SER A 545 37.65 12.49 -32.81
C SER A 545 36.34 13.25 -32.55
N LEU A 546 35.77 13.13 -31.36
CA LEU A 546 34.58 13.88 -30.95
C LEU A 546 34.99 14.98 -29.96
N ARG A 547 34.61 16.23 -30.25
CA ARG A 547 34.67 17.32 -29.27
C ARG A 547 33.68 17.01 -28.15
N LEU A 548 34.16 16.96 -26.91
CA LEU A 548 33.35 16.60 -25.72
C LEU A 548 32.36 17.68 -25.31
N PHE A 549 32.60 18.95 -25.68
CA PHE A 549 31.77 20.08 -25.30
C PHE A 549 31.85 21.25 -26.30
N GLU A 550 30.80 22.07 -26.32
CA GLU A 550 30.74 23.37 -26.98
C GLU A 550 30.59 24.44 -25.88
N PHE A 551 31.40 25.50 -25.94
CA PHE A 551 31.32 26.63 -25.00
C PHE A 551 31.08 27.95 -25.73
N ASP A 552 29.97 28.61 -25.39
CA ASP A 552 29.65 29.99 -25.80
C ASP A 552 30.12 30.93 -24.68
N SER A 553 31.20 31.67 -24.95
CA SER A 553 31.84 32.59 -24.00
C SER A 553 31.00 33.84 -23.71
N GLU A 554 30.15 34.29 -24.64
CA GLU A 554 29.30 35.46 -24.46
C GLU A 554 28.13 35.14 -23.54
N LYS A 555 27.54 33.95 -23.71
CA LYS A 555 26.40 33.51 -22.90
C LYS A 555 26.80 32.72 -21.66
N LEU A 556 28.08 32.40 -21.49
CA LEU A 556 28.59 31.43 -20.50
C LEU A 556 27.85 30.08 -20.58
N GLU A 557 27.59 29.60 -21.80
CA GLU A 557 26.83 28.37 -22.07
C GLU A 557 27.75 27.20 -22.43
N ILE A 558 27.57 26.05 -21.79
CA ILE A 558 28.31 24.82 -22.05
C ILE A 558 27.27 23.79 -22.47
N LYS A 559 27.48 23.19 -23.63
CA LYS A 559 26.78 21.98 -24.06
C LYS A 559 27.78 20.85 -24.07
N CYS A 560 27.52 19.80 -23.31
CA CYS A 560 28.41 18.64 -23.25
C CYS A 560 27.71 17.43 -23.86
N ILE A 561 28.42 16.65 -24.68
CA ILE A 561 27.86 15.48 -25.37
C ILE A 561 27.32 14.40 -24.41
N CYS A 562 27.75 14.42 -23.13
CA CYS A 562 27.22 13.49 -22.13
C CYS A 562 25.80 13.86 -21.65
N HIS A 563 25.34 15.09 -21.94
CA HIS A 563 24.03 15.64 -21.57
C HIS A 563 23.60 15.39 -20.11
N LYS A 564 24.58 15.34 -19.19
CA LYS A 564 24.31 15.02 -17.78
C LYS A 564 23.47 16.09 -17.09
N PHE A 565 23.66 17.35 -17.47
CA PHE A 565 22.88 18.44 -16.90
C PHE A 565 21.42 18.38 -17.38
N GLU A 566 21.21 18.06 -18.65
CA GLU A 566 19.89 17.93 -19.27
C GLU A 566 19.12 16.74 -18.68
N THR A 567 19.78 15.61 -18.44
CA THR A 567 19.18 14.40 -17.86
C THR A 567 19.00 14.47 -16.34
N HIS A 568 20.02 14.92 -15.59
CA HIS A 568 20.07 14.84 -14.13
C HIS A 568 19.95 16.19 -13.41
N GLY A 569 20.18 17.30 -14.12
CA GLY A 569 20.11 18.64 -13.52
C GLY A 569 21.34 19.04 -12.71
N ILE A 570 22.44 18.29 -12.83
CA ILE A 570 23.75 18.59 -12.24
C ILE A 570 24.79 18.60 -13.36
N LEU A 571 25.70 19.58 -13.32
CA LEU A 571 26.81 19.68 -14.26
C LEU A 571 27.73 18.46 -14.19
N CYS A 572 28.11 17.92 -15.36
CA CYS A 572 29.11 16.85 -15.45
C CYS A 572 30.51 17.34 -15.13
N SER A 573 31.39 16.40 -14.82
CA SER A 573 32.83 16.64 -14.72
C SER A 573 33.41 17.38 -15.93
N HIS A 574 32.98 17.09 -17.17
CA HIS A 574 33.46 17.80 -18.36
C HIS A 574 33.13 19.31 -18.32
N ALA A 575 31.90 19.68 -17.99
CA ALA A 575 31.49 21.08 -17.90
C ALA A 575 32.14 21.79 -16.71
N LEU A 576 32.31 21.08 -15.59
CA LEU A 576 33.00 21.61 -14.41
C LEU A 576 34.48 21.88 -14.68
N LYS A 577 35.15 21.05 -15.49
CA LYS A 577 36.54 21.27 -15.89
C LYS A 577 36.71 22.58 -16.67
N VAL A 578 35.75 22.92 -17.54
CA VAL A 578 35.73 24.20 -18.26
C VAL A 578 35.54 25.36 -17.27
N PHE A 579 34.65 25.23 -16.30
CA PHE A 579 34.45 26.24 -15.26
C PHE A 579 35.69 26.45 -14.39
N ASP A 580 36.41 25.38 -14.06
CA ASP A 580 37.69 25.45 -13.35
C ASP A 580 38.76 26.16 -14.19
N PHE A 581 38.83 25.87 -15.50
CA PHE A 581 39.73 26.56 -16.43
C PHE A 581 39.44 28.07 -16.52
N LEU A 582 38.15 28.42 -16.57
CA LEU A 582 37.66 29.80 -16.57
C LEU A 582 37.70 30.47 -15.18
N LYS A 583 38.16 29.75 -14.14
CA LYS A 583 38.25 30.23 -12.75
C LYS A 583 36.92 30.76 -12.23
N MET A 584 35.81 30.12 -12.62
CA MET A 584 34.48 30.51 -12.15
C MET A 584 34.33 30.25 -10.66
N THR A 585 33.85 31.24 -9.93
CA THR A 585 33.66 31.15 -8.47
C THR A 585 32.23 30.79 -8.08
N THR A 586 31.29 30.89 -9.01
CA THR A 586 29.88 30.62 -8.80
C THR A 586 29.30 29.81 -9.96
N ILE A 587 28.28 29.02 -9.65
CA ILE A 587 27.52 28.24 -10.62
C ILE A 587 26.51 29.21 -11.26
N PRO A 588 26.52 29.39 -12.60
CA PRO A 588 25.52 30.23 -13.26
C PRO A 588 24.09 29.76 -12.96
N LYS A 589 23.17 30.69 -12.76
CA LYS A 589 21.77 30.39 -12.36
C LYS A 589 21.07 29.40 -13.30
N LYS A 590 21.38 29.43 -14.60
CA LYS A 590 20.83 28.49 -15.59
C LYS A 590 21.22 27.02 -15.35
N TYR A 591 22.33 26.78 -14.65
CA TYR A 591 22.78 25.45 -14.25
C TYR A 591 22.37 25.05 -12.83
N ILE A 592 21.43 25.79 -12.23
CA ILE A 592 20.85 25.47 -10.93
C ILE A 592 19.38 25.13 -11.14
N LYS A 593 19.06 23.83 -11.15
CA LYS A 593 17.67 23.38 -11.14
C LYS A 593 17.06 23.61 -9.76
N ARG A 594 15.97 24.38 -9.71
CA ARG A 594 15.28 24.76 -8.45
C ARG A 594 14.94 23.54 -7.57
N ARG A 595 14.57 22.41 -8.16
CA ARG A 595 14.23 21.18 -7.42
C ARG A 595 15.34 20.63 -6.54
N TRP A 596 16.61 20.91 -6.85
CA TRP A 596 17.75 20.38 -6.09
C TRP A 596 18.21 21.31 -4.96
N THR A 597 17.56 22.46 -4.79
CA THR A 597 18.02 23.50 -3.85
C THR A 597 17.43 23.33 -2.46
N LYS A 598 18.15 23.84 -1.46
CA LYS A 598 17.65 23.94 -0.07
C LYS A 598 16.48 24.91 0.08
N SER A 599 16.31 25.82 -0.89
CA SER A 599 15.31 26.91 -0.81
C SER A 599 13.91 26.49 -1.23
N ILE A 600 13.71 25.24 -1.67
CA ILE A 600 12.41 24.78 -2.16
C ILE A 600 11.32 24.76 -1.07
N GLY A 601 11.69 24.43 0.17
CA GLY A 601 10.77 24.36 1.32
C GLY A 601 10.45 25.71 1.98
N LYS A 602 11.19 26.79 1.68
CA LYS A 602 11.06 28.08 2.39
C LYS A 602 9.85 28.94 1.98
N ARG A 603 8.98 28.49 1.08
CA ARG A 603 7.78 29.26 0.65
C ARG A 603 6.45 28.75 1.19
N VAL A 604 6.43 27.66 1.96
CA VAL A 604 5.18 27.09 2.49
C VAL A 604 5.02 27.31 3.99
N CYS A 605 6.05 27.81 4.69
CA CYS A 605 5.95 28.13 6.11
C CYS A 605 6.60 29.48 6.40
N SER A 606 5.85 30.37 7.07
CA SER A 606 6.14 31.76 7.46
C SER A 606 5.78 32.86 6.45
N ASP A 607 4.60 33.46 6.68
CA ASP A 607 4.42 34.92 6.70
C ASP A 607 3.28 35.24 7.69
N GLN A 608 3.56 34.95 8.95
CA GLN A 608 3.04 35.71 10.08
C GLN A 608 4.23 36.52 10.62
N SER A 609 4.54 37.66 10.00
CA SER A 609 5.16 38.79 10.70
C SER A 609 5.22 40.04 9.81
N VAL A 610 4.33 40.97 10.13
CA VAL A 610 4.60 42.43 10.18
C VAL A 610 5.23 43.05 8.92
N ALA A 611 4.34 43.47 8.00
CA ALA A 611 4.63 44.62 7.15
C ALA A 611 4.64 45.90 8.01
N SER A 612 5.80 46.24 8.56
CA SER A 612 6.16 47.59 8.99
C SER A 612 7.57 47.87 8.52
N GLY A 613 7.71 48.67 7.46
CA GLY A 613 9.01 49.10 6.96
C GLY A 613 8.96 49.62 5.53
N ASN A 614 8.71 50.91 5.39
CA ASN A 614 8.84 51.68 4.15
C ASN A 614 10.21 51.47 3.47
N GLY A 615 10.23 51.30 2.15
CA GLY A 615 11.46 51.34 1.38
C GLY A 615 11.26 50.95 -0.09
N SER A 616 11.18 51.96 -0.94
CA SER A 616 10.99 51.91 -2.39
C SER A 616 11.93 50.98 -3.17
N GLY A 617 11.38 50.18 -4.07
CA GLY A 617 12.12 49.48 -5.12
C GLY A 617 11.18 48.71 -6.04
N ARG A 618 10.80 49.32 -7.18
CA ARG A 618 10.01 48.71 -8.26
C ARG A 618 10.64 47.37 -8.68
N SER A 619 9.95 46.27 -8.43
CA SER A 619 10.13 45.00 -9.13
C SER A 619 8.74 44.45 -9.45
N SER A 620 8.49 44.19 -10.73
CA SER A 620 7.24 43.70 -11.29
C SER A 620 6.82 42.38 -10.63
N ASN A 621 5.81 42.44 -9.78
CA ASN A 621 5.16 41.27 -9.18
C ASN A 621 4.25 40.61 -10.22
N PHE A 622 4.78 39.62 -10.95
CA PHE A 622 3.92 38.56 -11.49
C PHE A 622 3.75 37.52 -10.39
N VAL A 623 2.81 37.77 -9.48
CA VAL A 623 2.31 36.72 -8.58
C VAL A 623 1.62 35.71 -9.51
N SER A 624 2.13 34.48 -9.56
CA SER A 624 1.51 33.39 -10.34
C SER A 624 0.01 33.37 -10.07
N GLU A 625 -0.82 33.31 -11.10
CA GLU A 625 -2.29 33.25 -11.00
C GLU A 625 -2.74 32.18 -9.99
N MET A 626 -2.01 31.07 -9.94
CA MET A 626 -2.25 29.98 -8.98
C MET A 626 -1.84 30.34 -7.54
N ALA A 627 -0.83 31.19 -7.35
CA ALA A 627 -0.48 31.69 -6.02
C ALA A 627 -1.55 32.65 -5.47
N PHE A 628 -2.20 33.43 -6.34
CA PHE A 628 -3.36 34.24 -5.97
C PHE A 628 -4.56 33.36 -5.59
N VAL A 629 -4.88 32.35 -6.41
CA VAL A 629 -5.97 31.40 -6.11
C VAL A 629 -5.73 30.67 -4.79
N ASN A 630 -4.52 30.17 -4.57
CA ASN A 630 -4.18 29.44 -3.34
C ASN A 630 -4.18 30.33 -2.09
N HIS A 631 -3.68 31.56 -2.20
CA HIS A 631 -3.71 32.52 -1.09
C HIS A 631 -5.15 32.89 -0.72
N THR A 632 -5.95 33.29 -1.71
CA THR A 632 -7.35 33.72 -1.53
C THR A 632 -8.21 32.59 -0.97
N THR A 633 -8.03 31.36 -1.47
CA THR A 633 -8.75 30.17 -0.96
C THR A 633 -8.44 29.92 0.51
N ARG A 634 -7.18 30.08 0.93
CA ARG A 634 -6.77 29.89 2.32
C ARG A 634 -7.38 30.94 3.25
N GLU A 635 -7.38 32.21 2.83
CA GLU A 635 -7.96 33.29 3.63
C GLU A 635 -9.49 33.14 3.79
N ILE A 636 -10.19 32.75 2.72
CA ILE A 636 -11.63 32.47 2.77
C ILE A 636 -11.92 31.27 3.69
N HIS A 637 -11.15 30.18 3.58
CA HIS A 637 -11.29 29.02 4.44
C HIS A 637 -11.07 29.36 5.93
N ASN A 638 -10.05 30.15 6.24
CA ASN A 638 -9.79 30.61 7.61
C ASN A 638 -10.92 31.50 8.16
N LEU A 639 -11.49 32.37 7.33
CA LEU A 639 -12.65 33.18 7.68
C LEU A 639 -13.90 32.32 7.92
N ALA A 640 -14.13 31.30 7.09
CA ALA A 640 -15.23 30.35 7.24
C ALA A 640 -15.12 29.57 8.56
N LEU A 641 -13.93 29.09 8.91
CA LEU A 641 -13.67 28.43 10.19
C LEU A 641 -13.98 29.34 11.39
N ARG A 642 -13.57 30.62 11.33
CA ARG A 642 -13.85 31.61 12.39
C ARG A 642 -15.33 31.96 12.48
N ALA A 643 -16.05 31.95 11.36
CA ALA A 643 -17.47 32.25 11.32
C ALA A 643 -18.37 31.05 11.71
N LYS A 644 -17.85 29.81 11.70
CA LYS A 644 -18.61 28.55 11.86
C LYS A 644 -19.63 28.55 13.00
N THR A 645 -19.27 29.10 14.17
CA THR A 645 -20.08 29.02 15.39
C THR A 645 -21.03 30.21 15.58
N HIS A 646 -20.93 31.28 14.78
CA HIS A 646 -21.70 32.50 14.97
C HIS A 646 -22.53 32.85 13.73
N GLU A 647 -23.86 32.80 13.85
CA GLU A 647 -24.80 33.00 12.73
C GLU A 647 -24.63 34.37 12.05
N GLY A 648 -24.46 35.45 12.83
CA GLY A 648 -24.20 36.78 12.28
C GLY A 648 -22.88 36.86 11.48
N ALA A 649 -21.84 36.13 11.88
CA ALA A 649 -20.57 36.13 11.18
C ALA A 649 -20.65 35.33 9.86
N ARG A 650 -21.44 34.24 9.84
CA ARG A 650 -21.75 33.49 8.62
C ARG A 650 -22.49 34.35 7.61
N HIS A 651 -23.52 35.09 8.05
CA HIS A 651 -24.25 36.02 7.20
C HIS A 651 -23.35 37.11 6.61
N ILE A 652 -22.44 37.68 7.40
CA ILE A 652 -21.47 38.67 6.92
C ILE A 652 -20.56 38.06 5.86
N LEU A 653 -20.00 36.87 6.12
CA LEU A 653 -19.09 36.21 5.18
C LEU A 653 -19.77 35.89 3.84
N ILE A 654 -20.98 35.30 3.88
CA ILE A 654 -21.75 34.97 2.68
C ILE A 654 -22.06 36.23 1.89
N LYS A 655 -22.54 37.29 2.54
CA LYS A 655 -22.85 38.57 1.89
C LYS A 655 -21.61 39.20 1.22
N CYS A 656 -20.45 39.13 1.87
CA CYS A 656 -19.20 39.62 1.30
C CYS A 656 -18.78 38.81 0.07
N ILE A 657 -18.92 37.48 0.10
CA ILE A 657 -18.60 36.61 -1.04
C ILE A 657 -19.56 36.88 -2.21
N GLU A 658 -20.86 37.03 -1.96
CA GLU A 658 -21.84 37.36 -3.00
C GLU A 658 -21.60 38.73 -3.65
N ASN A 659 -21.22 39.73 -2.86
CA ASN A 659 -20.85 41.04 -3.38
C ASN A 659 -19.57 40.98 -4.22
N ALA A 660 -18.54 40.29 -3.72
CA ALA A 660 -17.31 40.09 -4.47
C ALA A 660 -17.55 39.36 -5.80
N LYS A 661 -18.43 38.35 -5.80
CA LYS A 661 -18.84 37.65 -7.03
C LYS A 661 -19.45 38.62 -8.03
N LYS A 662 -20.42 39.46 -7.62
CA LYS A 662 -21.06 40.45 -8.49
C LYS A 662 -20.06 41.44 -9.08
N GLU A 663 -19.13 41.94 -8.27
CA GLU A 663 -18.10 42.88 -8.72
C GLU A 663 -17.14 42.26 -9.74
N VAL A 664 -16.76 40.99 -9.52
CA VAL A 664 -15.89 40.25 -10.43
C VAL A 664 -16.62 39.93 -11.74
N ASP A 665 -17.88 39.51 -11.68
CA ASP A 665 -18.70 39.24 -12.86
C ASP A 665 -18.89 40.52 -13.70
N LEU A 666 -19.21 41.65 -13.06
CA LEU A 666 -19.27 42.98 -13.71
C LEU A 666 -17.93 43.39 -14.34
N PHE A 667 -16.81 43.05 -13.71
CA PHE A 667 -15.48 43.34 -14.27
C PHE A 667 -15.24 42.53 -15.55
N PHE A 668 -15.63 41.25 -15.58
CA PHE A 668 -15.53 40.41 -16.77
C PHE A 668 -16.48 40.81 -17.89
N GLU A 669 -17.69 41.29 -17.58
CA GLU A 669 -18.64 41.81 -18.57
C GLU A 669 -18.14 43.10 -19.25
N ASN A 670 -17.27 43.87 -18.58
CA ASN A 670 -16.71 45.12 -19.10
C ASN A 670 -15.33 44.96 -19.76
N LEU A 671 -14.78 43.75 -19.84
CA LEU A 671 -13.49 43.46 -20.47
C LEU A 671 -13.65 43.35 -22.00
N ASN A 672 -12.74 44.00 -22.74
CA ASN A 672 -12.76 44.06 -24.20
C ASN A 672 -12.42 42.65 -24.78
N PRO A 673 -13.08 42.16 -25.86
CA PRO A 673 -12.90 40.78 -26.35
C PRO A 673 -11.48 40.40 -26.80
N ASN A 674 -10.59 41.38 -26.97
CA ASN A 674 -9.20 41.17 -27.39
C ASN A 674 -8.19 41.03 -26.24
N GLU A 675 -8.63 41.09 -24.96
CA GLU A 675 -7.75 40.93 -23.79
C GLU A 675 -7.92 39.57 -23.06
N LEU A 676 -8.76 38.67 -23.59
CA LEU A 676 -8.93 37.32 -23.02
C LEU A 676 -7.84 36.36 -23.49
N PRO A 677 -7.15 35.63 -22.58
CA PRO A 677 -6.36 34.46 -22.96
C PRO A 677 -7.29 33.42 -23.59
N THR A 678 -6.96 32.96 -24.78
CA THR A 678 -7.73 31.95 -25.52
C THR A 678 -7.88 30.66 -24.71
N SER A 679 -9.04 30.47 -24.08
CA SER A 679 -9.46 29.21 -23.47
C SER A 679 -10.42 28.49 -24.42
N SER A 680 -9.93 27.42 -25.04
CA SER A 680 -10.74 26.48 -25.78
C SER A 680 -11.55 25.61 -24.81
N GLY A 681 -12.87 25.66 -24.92
CA GLY A 681 -13.76 24.55 -24.55
C GLY A 681 -14.32 24.60 -23.13
N SER A 682 -15.32 25.45 -22.91
CA SER A 682 -16.25 25.37 -21.79
C SER A 682 -17.06 24.06 -21.83
N ASN A 683 -16.69 23.10 -21.00
CA ASN A 683 -17.68 22.20 -20.40
C ASN A 683 -17.75 22.58 -18.93
N ALA A 684 -18.86 23.19 -18.53
CA ALA A 684 -19.22 23.34 -17.13
C ALA A 684 -19.08 21.97 -16.43
N PRO A 685 -18.51 21.90 -15.22
CA PRO A 685 -18.49 20.65 -14.46
C PRO A 685 -19.94 20.27 -14.19
N LYS A 686 -20.41 19.21 -14.84
CA LYS A 686 -21.63 18.53 -14.40
C LYS A 686 -21.32 17.97 -13.02
N GLU A 687 -22.00 18.49 -12.00
CA GLU A 687 -22.25 17.74 -10.78
C GLU A 687 -22.92 16.44 -11.19
N ASN A 688 -22.13 15.36 -11.29
CA ASN A 688 -22.63 14.05 -11.62
C ASN A 688 -22.21 13.07 -10.52
N ASN A 689 -23.24 12.63 -9.80
CA ASN A 689 -23.36 11.39 -9.06
C ASN A 689 -22.41 11.18 -7.88
N GLN A 690 -22.78 11.78 -6.74
CA GLN A 690 -22.66 11.08 -5.46
C GLN A 690 -23.50 9.80 -5.56
N ALA A 691 -22.86 8.67 -5.86
CA ALA A 691 -23.42 7.38 -5.53
C ALA A 691 -23.72 7.39 -4.03
N ASN A 692 -24.93 6.94 -3.64
CA ASN A 692 -25.32 6.79 -2.24
C ASN A 692 -24.20 6.03 -1.50
N PRO A 693 -23.46 6.65 -0.57
CA PRO A 693 -22.21 6.11 -0.06
C PRO A 693 -22.35 4.86 0.82
N CYS A 694 -23.58 4.35 0.98
CA CYS A 694 -23.90 3.23 1.87
C CYS A 694 -23.90 1.85 1.19
N LEU A 695 -23.69 1.74 -0.12
CA LEU A 695 -23.82 0.48 -0.88
C LEU A 695 -22.63 0.19 -1.81
N VAL A 696 -21.39 0.46 -1.38
CA VAL A 696 -20.21 -0.02 -2.12
C VAL A 696 -19.88 -1.44 -1.69
N LEU A 697 -20.08 -2.38 -2.61
CA LEU A 697 -19.82 -3.80 -2.40
C LEU A 697 -18.33 -4.11 -2.57
N ALA A 698 -17.92 -5.23 -1.95
CA ALA A 698 -16.57 -5.75 -2.06
C ALA A 698 -16.16 -6.00 -3.53
N PRO A 699 -14.91 -5.70 -3.91
CA PRO A 699 -14.40 -5.95 -5.25
C PRO A 699 -14.32 -7.46 -5.57
N LEU A 700 -14.39 -7.80 -6.84
CA LEU A 700 -14.04 -9.15 -7.31
C LEU A 700 -12.53 -9.40 -7.22
N ILE A 701 -12.13 -10.68 -7.16
CA ILE A 701 -10.71 -11.04 -7.20
C ILE A 701 -10.10 -10.62 -8.55
N ALA A 702 -9.10 -9.75 -8.51
CA ALA A 702 -8.43 -9.19 -9.67
C ALA A 702 -7.80 -10.26 -10.57
N LYS A 703 -7.98 -10.13 -11.89
CA LYS A 703 -7.37 -11.03 -12.89
C LYS A 703 -6.05 -10.43 -13.36
N THR A 704 -4.93 -10.96 -12.88
CA THR A 704 -3.58 -10.46 -13.23
C THR A 704 -3.03 -11.08 -14.53
N ARG A 705 -2.41 -10.28 -15.40
CA ARG A 705 -1.66 -10.79 -16.57
C ARG A 705 -0.31 -11.33 -16.08
N GLY A 706 -0.16 -12.65 -16.04
CA GLY A 706 1.11 -13.29 -15.66
C GLY A 706 1.00 -14.76 -15.22
N ILE A 707 -0.23 -15.27 -15.04
CA ILE A 707 -0.43 -16.68 -14.70
C ILE A 707 -0.58 -17.48 -16.00
N LYS A 708 0.52 -18.09 -16.48
CA LYS A 708 0.37 -19.44 -17.02
C LYS A 708 -0.18 -20.26 -15.86
N LYS A 709 -1.38 -20.83 -16.00
CA LYS A 709 -1.89 -21.82 -15.04
C LYS A 709 -0.78 -22.83 -14.83
N PHE A 710 -0.17 -22.82 -13.65
CA PHE A 710 0.77 -23.86 -13.27
C PHE A 710 -0.08 -25.10 -13.07
N ASP A 711 -0.16 -25.93 -14.12
CA ASP A 711 -0.77 -27.24 -14.01
C ASP A 711 0.05 -28.02 -12.98
N THR A 712 -0.57 -28.34 -11.84
CA THR A 712 0.08 -28.92 -10.66
C THR A 712 0.46 -30.40 -10.85
N ARG A 713 0.67 -30.84 -12.10
CA ARG A 713 0.90 -32.25 -12.46
C ARG A 713 2.36 -32.64 -12.67
N HIS A 714 3.34 -31.72 -12.61
CA HIS A 714 4.74 -32.07 -12.90
C HIS A 714 5.79 -31.55 -11.92
N TRP A 715 5.56 -31.73 -10.62
CA TRP A 715 6.63 -31.60 -9.62
C TRP A 715 6.64 -32.75 -8.62
N THR A 716 6.87 -33.96 -9.14
CA THR A 716 7.34 -35.11 -8.36
C THR A 716 8.20 -36.00 -9.26
N ASP A 717 9.32 -35.50 -9.76
CA ASP A 717 10.45 -36.37 -10.07
C ASP A 717 11.74 -35.54 -10.22
N LYS A 718 12.86 -36.05 -9.71
CA LYS A 718 14.19 -35.39 -9.56
C LYS A 718 14.43 -34.62 -8.27
N SER A 719 14.29 -35.30 -7.13
CA SER A 719 15.19 -35.09 -5.99
C SER A 719 15.66 -36.43 -5.41
N LYS A 720 16.51 -37.13 -6.15
CA LYS A 720 17.40 -38.18 -5.62
C LYS A 720 18.78 -38.00 -6.24
N LYS A 721 19.81 -38.11 -5.39
CA LYS A 721 21.25 -37.80 -5.57
C LYS A 721 21.57 -36.33 -5.28
N GLY A 722 22.36 -35.95 -4.28
CA GLY A 722 23.13 -36.66 -3.26
C GLY A 722 23.78 -35.57 -2.37
N ARG A 723 23.92 -35.82 -1.07
CA ARG A 723 24.65 -34.94 -0.16
C ARG A 723 26.14 -34.95 -0.52
N GLY A 724 26.72 -33.76 -0.67
CA GLY A 724 28.17 -33.54 -0.71
C GLY A 724 28.47 -32.25 0.03
N THR A 725 29.12 -32.36 1.17
CA THR A 725 29.62 -31.28 2.01
C THR A 725 30.81 -30.59 1.36
N SER A 726 30.79 -29.27 1.22
CA SER A 726 32.02 -28.45 1.24
C SER A 726 31.70 -27.00 1.64
N ASN A 727 32.30 -26.59 2.75
CA ASN A 727 32.49 -25.20 3.15
C ASN A 727 33.35 -24.48 2.09
N VAL A 728 32.83 -23.42 1.45
CA VAL A 728 33.55 -22.19 1.09
C VAL A 728 32.50 -21.11 0.83
N GLY A 729 32.48 -20.04 1.62
CA GLY A 729 31.66 -18.86 1.33
C GLY A 729 32.34 -17.96 0.30
N PRO A 730 31.63 -17.36 -0.67
CA PRO A 730 32.20 -16.33 -1.53
C PRO A 730 31.96 -14.94 -0.92
N LYS A 731 33.08 -14.27 -0.64
CA LYS A 731 33.18 -12.82 -0.50
C LYS A 731 32.68 -12.15 -1.78
N TRP A 732 31.83 -11.13 -1.62
CA TRP A 732 31.54 -10.18 -2.69
C TRP A 732 32.62 -9.10 -2.66
N SER A 733 33.38 -8.99 -3.74
CA SER A 733 34.22 -7.83 -4.04
C SER A 733 33.58 -7.09 -5.21
N ASP A 734 33.30 -5.81 -4.97
CA ASP A 734 33.11 -4.80 -6.01
C ASP A 734 34.32 -4.80 -6.95
N GLU A 735 34.08 -4.78 -8.27
CA GLU A 735 34.90 -4.06 -9.24
C GLU A 735 34.37 -4.21 -10.69
N VAL A 736 34.37 -3.05 -11.36
CA VAL A 736 34.14 -2.69 -12.78
C VAL A 736 32.70 -2.55 -13.26
#